data_AF-A0A1F4FGU8-F1
#
_entry.id   AF-A0A1F4FGU8-F1
#
_cell.length_a   1.000
_cell.length_b   1.000
_cell.length_c   1.000
_cell.angle_alpha   90.00
_cell.angle_beta   90.00
_cell.angle_gamma   90.00
#
_symmetry.space_group_name_H-M   'P 1'
#
loop_
_entity.id
_entity.type
_entity.pdbx_description
1 polymer ?
#
loop_
_entity_poly.entity_id
_entity_poly.type
_entity_poly.pdbx_seq_one_letter_code
_entity_poly.pdbx_strand_id
1 'polypeptide(L)'
;MRLAERAAGSWDGVRALLGGKGANLAEMTKLKLPVPPGFVVTTQACNAFLAAGGRFPKGMWEQVLKAVDALERATGKRFADPGNPLLVSCRSGAKFSMPGMMDTVLNIGLNDRVAEGLVRLTGDERFVFDAYRRLVQMYATVVLDVPDKPFEELLSEYRSRRSVWNDADLPAEDLKAITEGFKRIVQEQAHRAFPMNALEQLKLATMAVFRSWNGKRAQDYRNAAGIPHDLGTAVNVVAMVFGNQGADSGTGVATTRDVTTGENKLDGDFLMNAQGEDVVAGTRTTLHIEELARLMPRVDKQLRRIGRTLEKHYRDVQDIEFTIERGKLWMLQTRDAKRTAQAAIRLAVELAKERLVSKAEAVRRVTPEHIDYFLHPQLDAAARSAAKEEGTLIAEGLNVSPGAAIGQIVFDADVAEHWAQKLKKKVILVRPETRPDDVHGMLAAQGVLTSHGGRTSHAALVARQFGIPAVVGVVSLEVDVQRRQMRTSTGKVLKEGDWLSIDGGTGEVYAGELATVVPDVTDPYFVELLSWADGFRRLGVWANADYARDAERARKFGAAGIGLCRTEHMFFEAERLPVVQSMILARSTEQRAQHLAKLLPMQRGDFVGLFKAMDGLPVTIRLIDPPLHEFLPSHDELQKAIVELETRLRLSDGDPEALEAELRAKRKVLDSVEAMREQNPMLGLRGVRLGIHMPELVRMQMRAILEAACECVREGVKVKPKIMIPLVSTSAELQLQRALLEEEAQKVLKEQDMKVPYQFGTMIEVPRAALIADRIAEFAEFFSFGTNDLTQTTFAISRDDAETGFLSEYMQKGILTRNPFATIDQEGVGYLMELGVKLGRQTRKKLEVGICGEHGGDPASIAFCHRLGLDYVSCSPFRVPVARLAAAHAALGELKDQR
;
A
#
# COMPACT_ATOMS: atom_id res chain seq x y z
N MET A 1 15.38 1.27 33.29
CA MET A 1 14.91 2.49 32.60
C MET A 1 15.89 3.67 32.69
N ARG A 2 16.07 4.31 33.86
CA ARG A 2 16.97 5.50 33.99
C ARG A 2 18.39 5.31 33.45
N LEU A 3 18.95 4.10 33.59
CA LEU A 3 20.27 3.75 33.00
C LEU A 3 20.22 3.68 31.47
N ALA A 4 19.13 3.17 30.89
CA ALA A 4 18.93 3.12 29.45
C ALA A 4 18.69 4.52 28.87
N GLU A 5 17.88 5.35 29.53
CA GLU A 5 17.69 6.76 29.14
C GLU A 5 19.01 7.54 29.15
N ARG A 6 19.85 7.35 30.18
CA ARG A 6 21.19 7.96 30.26
C ARG A 6 22.14 7.45 29.18
N ALA A 7 22.11 6.16 28.88
CA ALA A 7 22.99 5.55 27.89
C ALA A 7 22.59 5.91 26.45
N ALA A 8 21.28 6.03 26.18
CA ALA A 8 20.76 6.18 24.83
C ALA A 8 20.42 7.62 24.42
N GLY A 9 20.21 8.53 25.38
CA GLY A 9 19.98 9.97 25.15
C GLY A 9 18.65 10.34 24.46
N SER A 10 17.92 9.36 23.90
CA SER A 10 16.65 9.56 23.19
C SER A 10 15.73 8.34 23.37
N TRP A 11 14.41 8.54 23.19
CA TRP A 11 13.44 7.44 23.25
C TRP A 11 13.70 6.37 22.18
N ASP A 12 14.07 6.79 20.97
CA ASP A 12 14.41 5.86 19.88
C ASP A 12 15.65 5.01 20.22
N GLY A 13 16.66 5.63 20.85
CA GLY A 13 17.82 4.90 21.35
C GLY A 13 17.46 3.93 22.48
N VAL A 14 16.54 4.28 23.37
CA VAL A 14 16.05 3.35 24.41
C VAL A 14 15.35 2.15 23.78
N ARG A 15 14.50 2.36 22.76
CA ARG A 15 13.88 1.28 21.99
C ARG A 15 14.90 0.42 21.24
N ALA A 16 15.96 1.03 20.72
CA ALA A 16 17.05 0.30 20.09
C ALA A 16 17.81 -0.60 21.08
N LEU A 17 17.97 -0.16 22.33
CA LEU A 17 18.70 -0.90 23.37
C LEU A 17 17.87 -1.99 24.07
N LEU A 18 16.61 -1.69 24.40
CA LEU A 18 15.71 -2.56 25.18
C LEU A 18 14.71 -3.33 24.31
N GLY A 19 14.67 -3.06 23.00
CA GLY A 19 13.56 -3.46 22.15
C GLY A 19 12.28 -2.65 22.43
N GLY A 20 11.32 -2.70 21.52
CA GLY A 20 10.04 -2.02 21.67
C GLY A 20 9.25 -2.52 22.88
N LYS A 21 9.17 -3.84 23.07
CA LYS A 21 8.47 -4.48 24.20
C LYS A 21 9.10 -4.10 25.54
N GLY A 22 10.43 -4.21 25.67
CA GLY A 22 11.14 -3.90 26.91
C GLY A 22 11.08 -2.42 27.28
N ALA A 23 11.18 -1.54 26.28
CA ALA A 23 11.00 -0.10 26.48
C ALA A 23 9.58 0.23 26.98
N ASN A 24 8.54 -0.35 26.39
CA ASN A 24 7.16 -0.09 26.78
C ASN A 24 6.82 -0.68 28.16
N LEU A 25 7.32 -1.87 28.52
CA LEU A 25 7.20 -2.42 29.87
C LEU A 25 7.85 -1.50 30.92
N ALA A 26 9.03 -0.97 30.61
CA ALA A 26 9.76 -0.07 31.49
C ALA A 26 9.01 1.26 31.68
N GLU A 27 8.43 1.82 30.61
CA GLU A 27 7.66 3.07 30.67
C GLU A 27 6.33 2.88 31.39
N MET A 28 5.59 1.80 31.14
CA MET A 28 4.37 1.47 31.91
C MET A 28 4.65 1.34 33.41
N THR A 29 5.78 0.73 33.78
CA THR A 29 6.22 0.63 35.19
C THR A 29 6.50 2.01 35.79
N LYS A 30 7.13 2.91 35.03
CA LYS A 30 7.40 4.31 35.44
C LYS A 30 6.11 5.12 35.61
N LEU A 31 5.09 4.83 34.81
CA LEU A 31 3.73 5.35 34.94
C LEU A 31 2.94 4.75 36.12
N LYS A 32 3.54 3.85 36.91
CA LYS A 32 2.92 3.15 38.04
C LYS A 32 1.70 2.32 37.64
N LEU A 33 1.69 1.81 36.40
CA LEU A 33 0.70 0.85 35.94
C LEU A 33 1.01 -0.53 36.52
N PRO A 34 0.01 -1.42 36.66
CA PRO A 34 0.21 -2.74 37.25
C PRO A 34 0.95 -3.67 36.27
N VAL A 35 2.24 -3.48 36.10
CA VAL A 35 3.10 -4.33 35.27
C VAL A 35 3.74 -5.39 36.17
N PRO A 36 3.76 -6.68 35.78
CA PRO A 36 4.48 -7.69 36.53
C PRO A 36 5.99 -7.35 36.56
N PRO A 37 6.66 -7.51 37.72
CA PRO A 37 8.07 -7.17 37.83
C PRO A 37 8.92 -8.07 36.91
N GLY A 38 10.04 -7.53 36.42
CA GLY A 38 10.91 -8.23 35.49
C GLY A 38 12.17 -7.42 35.16
N PHE A 39 12.95 -7.93 34.22
CA PHE A 39 14.15 -7.28 33.69
C PHE A 39 14.30 -7.55 32.19
N VAL A 40 15.15 -6.75 31.54
CA VAL A 40 15.42 -6.83 30.10
C VAL A 40 16.91 -7.10 29.89
N VAL A 41 17.22 -8.12 29.11
CA VAL A 41 18.55 -8.37 28.56
C VAL A 41 18.62 -7.64 27.22
N THR A 42 19.60 -6.75 27.07
CA THR A 42 19.65 -5.77 25.98
C THR A 42 19.93 -6.37 24.60
N THR A 43 19.59 -5.64 23.55
CA THR A 43 19.96 -5.97 22.15
C THR A 43 21.47 -6.06 21.96
N GLN A 44 22.24 -5.22 22.65
CA GLN A 44 23.70 -5.27 22.65
C GLN A 44 24.24 -6.61 23.18
N ALA A 45 23.59 -7.19 24.19
CA ALA A 45 23.95 -8.50 24.69
C ALA A 45 23.69 -9.62 23.66
N CYS A 46 22.61 -9.49 22.87
CA CYS A 46 22.34 -10.38 21.74
C CYS A 46 23.46 -10.28 20.68
N ASN A 47 23.80 -9.07 20.27
CA ASN A 47 24.85 -8.85 19.27
C ASN A 47 26.21 -9.40 19.74
N ALA A 48 26.57 -9.16 21.02
CA ALA A 48 27.78 -9.71 21.61
C ALA A 48 27.77 -11.25 21.68
N PHE A 49 26.62 -11.85 21.99
CA PHE A 49 26.44 -13.30 22.00
C PHE A 49 26.59 -13.92 20.59
N LEU A 50 25.99 -13.28 19.58
CA LEU A 50 26.07 -13.71 18.19
C LEU A 50 27.50 -13.58 17.66
N ALA A 51 28.17 -12.45 17.95
CA ALA A 51 29.58 -12.23 17.60
C ALA A 51 30.53 -13.23 18.27
N ALA A 52 30.21 -13.71 19.48
CA ALA A 52 30.98 -14.70 20.21
C ALA A 52 30.67 -16.16 19.80
N GLY A 53 30.00 -16.39 18.65
CA GLY A 53 29.68 -17.72 18.15
C GLY A 53 28.63 -18.46 18.99
N GLY A 54 27.68 -17.73 19.58
CA GLY A 54 26.59 -18.31 20.38
C GLY A 54 26.99 -18.65 21.82
N ARG A 55 27.97 -17.93 22.39
CA ARG A 55 28.40 -18.02 23.79
C ARG A 55 28.13 -16.69 24.49
N PHE A 56 27.71 -16.74 25.76
CA PHE A 56 27.52 -15.51 26.52
C PHE A 56 28.84 -14.77 26.73
N PRO A 57 28.89 -13.44 26.51
CA PRO A 57 30.05 -12.64 26.85
C PRO A 57 30.32 -12.66 28.37
N LYS A 58 31.58 -12.47 28.75
CA LYS A 58 32.04 -12.51 30.14
C LYS A 58 31.24 -11.53 31.01
N GLY A 59 30.71 -11.99 32.14
CA GLY A 59 29.97 -11.15 33.10
C GLY A 59 28.48 -10.99 32.80
N MET A 60 27.98 -11.43 31.63
CA MET A 60 26.57 -11.27 31.28
C MET A 60 25.66 -12.18 32.11
N TRP A 61 26.01 -13.45 32.26
CA TRP A 61 25.17 -14.38 33.01
C TRP A 61 25.09 -14.00 34.49
N GLU A 62 26.18 -13.49 35.05
CA GLU A 62 26.24 -12.95 36.41
C GLU A 62 25.31 -11.74 36.59
N GLN A 63 25.13 -10.92 35.56
CA GLN A 63 24.14 -9.84 35.58
C GLN A 63 22.70 -10.37 35.55
N VAL A 64 22.44 -11.42 34.76
CA VAL A 64 21.13 -12.09 34.75
C VAL A 64 20.81 -12.68 36.12
N LEU A 65 21.76 -13.38 36.76
CA LEU A 65 21.58 -13.92 38.11
C LEU A 65 21.28 -12.83 39.14
N LYS A 66 22.03 -11.71 39.13
CA LYS A 66 21.73 -10.55 39.99
C LYS A 66 20.35 -9.96 39.74
N ALA A 67 19.87 -9.98 38.49
CA ALA A 67 18.54 -9.50 38.14
C ALA A 67 17.43 -10.46 38.61
N VAL A 68 17.68 -11.78 38.55
CA VAL A 68 16.80 -12.80 39.15
C VAL A 68 16.71 -12.61 40.65
N ASP A 69 17.83 -12.43 41.36
CA ASP A 69 17.83 -12.15 42.81
C ASP A 69 17.02 -10.89 43.17
N ALA A 70 17.11 -9.85 42.33
CA ALA A 70 16.32 -8.63 42.51
C ALA A 70 14.82 -8.88 42.26
N LEU A 71 14.49 -9.73 41.29
CA LEU A 71 13.12 -10.14 40.99
C LEU A 71 12.51 -10.98 42.11
N GLU A 72 13.29 -11.91 42.70
CA GLU A 72 12.88 -12.68 43.88
C GLU A 72 12.53 -11.75 45.06
N ARG A 73 13.41 -10.78 45.36
CA ARG A 73 13.16 -9.78 46.41
C ARG A 73 11.93 -8.93 46.12
N ALA A 74 11.70 -8.54 44.88
CA ALA A 74 10.57 -7.70 44.48
C ALA A 74 9.23 -8.45 44.53
N THR A 75 9.23 -9.75 44.27
CA THR A 75 8.03 -10.60 44.25
C THR A 75 7.75 -11.28 45.59
N GLY A 76 8.77 -11.42 46.45
CA GLY A 76 8.71 -12.25 47.65
C GLY A 76 8.72 -13.76 47.35
N LYS A 77 8.93 -14.15 46.08
CA LYS A 77 8.95 -15.53 45.59
C LYS A 77 10.38 -15.95 45.29
N ARG A 78 10.66 -17.25 45.26
CA ARG A 78 12.01 -17.77 44.91
C ARG A 78 11.97 -18.72 43.72
N PHE A 79 12.97 -18.62 42.87
CA PHE A 79 13.13 -19.46 41.69
C PHE A 79 13.47 -20.89 42.14
N ALA A 80 12.76 -21.88 41.58
CA ALA A 80 12.85 -23.29 41.97
C ALA A 80 12.45 -23.65 43.42
N ASP A 81 11.78 -22.76 44.17
CA ASP A 81 11.29 -23.05 45.53
C ASP A 81 9.86 -23.61 45.51
N PRO A 82 9.62 -24.87 45.92
CA PRO A 82 8.28 -25.45 45.99
C PRO A 82 7.33 -24.74 46.97
N GLY A 83 7.84 -24.04 47.98
CA GLY A 83 7.02 -23.39 49.00
C GLY A 83 6.43 -22.06 48.57
N ASN A 84 7.12 -21.31 47.69
CA ASN A 84 6.60 -20.07 47.09
C ASN A 84 7.29 -19.76 45.74
N PRO A 85 6.94 -20.51 44.68
CA PRO A 85 7.71 -20.50 43.45
C PRO A 85 7.54 -19.23 42.62
N LEU A 86 8.67 -18.68 42.19
CA LEU A 86 8.74 -17.69 41.12
C LEU A 86 8.78 -18.43 39.78
N LEU A 87 7.78 -18.15 38.94
CA LEU A 87 7.77 -18.55 37.53
C LEU A 87 7.95 -17.31 36.67
N VAL A 88 8.67 -17.43 35.55
CA VAL A 88 8.94 -16.31 34.64
C VAL A 88 8.59 -16.66 33.19
N SER A 89 8.28 -15.64 32.41
CA SER A 89 8.23 -15.73 30.95
C SER A 89 9.51 -15.14 30.37
N CYS A 90 9.97 -15.72 29.26
CA CYS A 90 11.09 -15.25 28.46
C CYS A 90 10.53 -14.86 27.08
N ARG A 91 10.47 -13.55 26.79
CA ARG A 91 9.82 -13.00 25.59
C ARG A 91 10.82 -12.20 24.77
N SER A 92 10.95 -12.50 23.49
CA SER A 92 11.73 -11.71 22.54
C SER A 92 11.16 -10.29 22.35
N GLY A 93 12.01 -9.35 21.95
CA GLY A 93 11.60 -7.98 21.63
C GLY A 93 12.69 -7.21 20.89
N ALA A 94 12.52 -7.04 19.57
CA ALA A 94 13.37 -6.18 18.76
C ALA A 94 12.91 -4.72 18.80
N LYS A 95 13.71 -3.79 18.23
CA LYS A 95 13.35 -2.37 18.11
C LYS A 95 12.02 -2.18 17.36
N PHE A 96 11.91 -2.87 16.22
CA PHE A 96 10.73 -2.92 15.38
C PHE A 96 9.91 -4.18 15.68
N SER A 97 8.58 -4.08 15.58
CA SER A 97 7.71 -5.22 15.83
C SER A 97 7.85 -6.25 14.71
N MET A 98 8.16 -7.50 15.06
CA MET A 98 8.24 -8.64 14.14
C MET A 98 7.29 -9.76 14.62
N PRO A 99 5.96 -9.62 14.41
CA PRO A 99 4.98 -10.57 14.93
C PRO A 99 5.20 -11.99 14.37
N GLY A 100 5.13 -13.00 15.24
CA GLY A 100 5.27 -14.42 14.85
C GLY A 100 6.67 -14.85 14.42
N MET A 101 7.66 -13.95 14.42
CA MET A 101 9.00 -14.23 13.90
C MET A 101 10.04 -14.63 14.95
N MET A 102 9.73 -14.42 16.23
CA MET A 102 10.65 -14.70 17.32
C MET A 102 9.93 -15.40 18.46
N ASP A 103 10.66 -16.26 19.13
CA ASP A 103 10.05 -17.20 20.06
C ASP A 103 9.75 -16.56 21.42
N THR A 104 8.84 -17.20 22.16
CA THR A 104 8.47 -16.88 23.54
C THR A 104 8.34 -18.19 24.31
N VAL A 105 8.79 -18.22 25.55
CA VAL A 105 8.62 -19.37 26.45
C VAL A 105 7.99 -18.89 27.74
N LEU A 106 6.86 -19.49 28.11
CA LEU A 106 6.13 -19.18 29.35
C LEU A 106 6.45 -20.20 30.45
N ASN A 107 6.07 -19.89 31.69
CA ASN A 107 6.11 -20.81 32.83
C ASN A 107 7.50 -21.35 33.23
N ILE A 108 8.60 -20.70 32.80
CA ILE A 108 9.97 -21.12 33.13
C ILE A 108 10.16 -21.10 34.65
N GLY A 109 10.69 -22.20 35.18
CA GLY A 109 10.82 -22.47 36.60
C GLY A 109 10.01 -23.68 37.07
N LEU A 110 9.04 -24.16 36.28
CA LEU A 110 8.33 -25.40 36.58
C LEU A 110 9.24 -26.62 36.44
N ASN A 111 9.16 -27.48 37.44
CA ASN A 111 9.70 -28.83 37.49
C ASN A 111 8.83 -29.66 38.44
N ASP A 112 9.06 -30.97 38.53
CA ASP A 112 8.24 -31.88 39.36
C ASP A 112 8.05 -31.39 40.80
N ARG A 113 9.14 -30.96 41.46
CA ARG A 113 9.07 -30.45 42.84
C ARG A 113 8.26 -29.17 42.96
N VAL A 114 8.46 -28.24 42.03
CA VAL A 114 7.74 -26.97 41.98
C VAL A 114 6.27 -27.18 41.63
N ALA A 115 5.96 -28.13 40.76
CA ALA A 115 4.58 -28.50 40.42
C ALA A 115 3.87 -29.05 41.66
N GLU A 116 4.44 -30.02 42.37
CA GLU A 116 3.88 -30.52 43.64
C GLU A 116 3.69 -29.43 44.71
N GLY A 117 4.61 -28.46 44.75
CA GLY A 117 4.50 -27.27 45.60
C GLY A 117 3.32 -26.38 45.19
N LEU A 118 3.21 -26.07 43.90
CA LEU A 118 2.12 -25.27 43.36
C LEU A 118 0.76 -25.93 43.57
N VAL A 119 0.63 -27.24 43.39
CA VAL A 119 -0.63 -27.96 43.63
C VAL A 119 -1.11 -27.75 45.07
N ARG A 120 -0.18 -27.82 46.03
CA ARG A 120 -0.48 -27.55 47.45
C ARG A 120 -0.86 -26.09 47.72
N LEU A 121 -0.28 -25.14 47.00
CA LEU A 121 -0.52 -23.71 47.18
C LEU A 121 -1.81 -23.23 46.51
N THR A 122 -2.13 -23.75 45.33
CA THR A 122 -3.29 -23.32 44.55
C THR A 122 -4.53 -24.15 44.82
N GLY A 123 -4.38 -25.41 45.27
CA GLY A 123 -5.48 -26.37 45.38
C GLY A 123 -6.05 -26.78 44.02
N ASP A 124 -5.37 -26.46 42.92
CA ASP A 124 -5.82 -26.71 41.55
C ASP A 124 -4.76 -27.50 40.79
N GLU A 125 -4.86 -28.84 40.87
CA GLU A 125 -3.92 -29.75 40.21
C GLU A 125 -3.97 -29.64 38.68
N ARG A 126 -5.17 -29.38 38.13
CA ARG A 126 -5.37 -29.23 36.69
C ARG A 126 -4.59 -28.03 36.16
N PHE A 127 -4.72 -26.86 36.79
CA PHE A 127 -4.00 -25.63 36.41
C PHE A 127 -2.48 -25.87 36.36
N VAL A 128 -1.93 -26.53 37.39
CA VAL A 128 -0.47 -26.71 37.50
C VAL A 128 0.05 -27.61 36.39
N PHE A 129 -0.61 -28.74 36.13
CA PHE A 129 -0.17 -29.64 35.07
C PHE A 129 -0.47 -29.10 33.67
N ASP A 130 -1.51 -28.28 33.48
CA ASP A 130 -1.69 -27.54 32.22
C ASP A 130 -0.55 -26.54 31.98
N ALA A 131 -0.16 -25.76 33.00
CA ALA A 131 0.99 -24.86 32.87
C ALA A 131 2.29 -25.63 32.63
N TYR A 132 2.43 -26.83 33.22
CA TYR A 132 3.64 -27.64 33.11
C TYR A 132 3.77 -28.32 31.73
N ARG A 133 2.72 -28.98 31.23
CA ARG A 133 2.75 -29.56 29.86
C ARG A 133 3.04 -28.49 28.81
N ARG A 134 2.46 -27.29 28.95
CA ARG A 134 2.73 -26.14 28.06
C ARG A 134 4.19 -25.70 28.12
N LEU A 135 4.79 -25.62 29.32
CA LEU A 135 6.24 -25.36 29.41
C LEU A 135 7.03 -26.43 28.64
N VAL A 136 6.75 -27.72 28.87
CA VAL A 136 7.53 -28.80 28.23
C VAL A 136 7.44 -28.72 26.72
N GLN A 137 6.22 -28.57 26.16
CA GLN A 137 6.00 -28.43 24.72
C GLN A 137 6.69 -27.18 24.16
N MET A 138 6.39 -26.00 24.70
CA MET A 138 6.98 -24.74 24.22
C MET A 138 8.51 -24.75 24.31
N TYR A 139 9.05 -25.27 25.40
CA TYR A 139 10.49 -25.35 25.59
C TYR A 139 11.13 -26.34 24.61
N ALA A 140 10.48 -27.47 24.34
CA ALA A 140 10.95 -28.44 23.36
C ALA A 140 11.00 -27.85 21.95
N THR A 141 9.92 -27.19 21.51
CA THR A 141 9.82 -26.64 20.17
C THR A 141 10.73 -25.42 19.97
N VAL A 142 10.77 -24.51 20.94
CA VAL A 142 11.54 -23.26 20.84
C VAL A 142 13.02 -23.43 21.17
N VAL A 143 13.34 -24.14 22.26
CA VAL A 143 14.70 -24.17 22.81
C VAL A 143 15.47 -25.39 22.32
N LEU A 144 14.78 -26.50 22.08
CA LEU A 144 15.38 -27.78 21.69
C LEU A 144 15.14 -28.14 20.22
N ASP A 145 14.40 -27.32 19.46
CA ASP A 145 14.12 -27.50 18.03
C ASP A 145 13.40 -28.83 17.72
N VAL A 146 12.54 -29.28 18.63
CA VAL A 146 11.71 -30.48 18.44
C VAL A 146 10.47 -30.12 17.63
N PRO A 147 10.07 -30.89 16.60
CA PRO A 147 8.82 -30.66 15.88
C PRO A 147 7.60 -30.71 16.79
N ASP A 148 6.60 -29.85 16.54
CA ASP A 148 5.40 -29.75 17.39
C ASP A 148 4.40 -30.91 17.20
N LYS A 149 4.39 -31.52 16.01
CA LYS A 149 3.43 -32.57 15.60
C LYS A 149 3.26 -33.72 16.61
N PRO A 150 4.32 -34.32 17.19
CA PRO A 150 4.17 -35.42 18.15
C PRO A 150 3.45 -35.02 19.44
N PHE A 151 3.56 -33.74 19.86
CA PHE A 151 2.88 -33.23 21.04
C PHE A 151 1.36 -33.12 20.79
N GLU A 152 0.98 -32.59 19.62
CA GLU A 152 -0.42 -32.47 19.21
C GLU A 152 -1.10 -33.83 18.95
N GLU A 153 -0.36 -34.81 18.43
CA GLU A 153 -0.86 -36.18 18.26
C GLU A 153 -1.24 -36.80 19.62
N LEU A 154 -0.38 -36.64 20.63
CA LEU A 154 -0.66 -37.13 21.98
C LEU A 154 -1.83 -36.38 22.64
N LEU A 155 -1.92 -35.06 22.49
CA LEU A 155 -3.08 -34.30 22.99
C LEU A 155 -4.38 -34.76 22.32
N SER A 156 -4.35 -34.99 21.01
CA SER A 156 -5.50 -35.45 20.22
C SER A 156 -5.94 -36.87 20.63
N GLU A 157 -5.00 -37.74 20.98
CA GLU A 157 -5.29 -39.06 21.52
C GLU A 157 -6.07 -38.98 22.85
N TYR A 158 -5.62 -38.16 23.79
CA TYR A 158 -6.30 -37.98 25.08
C TYR A 158 -7.66 -37.30 24.93
N ARG A 159 -7.77 -36.29 24.06
CA ARG A 159 -9.07 -35.67 23.69
C ARG A 159 -10.06 -36.71 23.16
N SER A 160 -9.60 -37.56 22.25
CA SER A 160 -10.41 -38.63 21.66
C SER A 160 -10.84 -39.67 22.70
N ARG A 161 -9.94 -40.06 23.62
CA ARG A 161 -10.25 -41.00 24.72
C ARG A 161 -11.33 -40.48 25.66
N ARG A 162 -11.36 -39.17 25.90
CA ARG A 162 -12.34 -38.51 26.77
C ARG A 162 -13.59 -38.02 26.04
N SER A 163 -13.64 -38.17 24.71
CA SER A 163 -14.70 -37.59 23.86
C SER A 163 -14.89 -36.09 24.08
N VAL A 164 -13.79 -35.37 24.36
CA VAL A 164 -13.80 -33.92 24.53
C VAL A 164 -13.18 -33.25 23.31
N TRP A 165 -13.76 -32.12 22.93
CA TRP A 165 -13.27 -31.34 21.78
C TRP A 165 -12.14 -30.39 22.16
N ASN A 166 -12.01 -30.04 23.45
CA ASN A 166 -11.11 -28.99 23.93
C ASN A 166 -10.15 -29.50 25.03
N ASP A 167 -8.89 -29.04 24.97
CA ASP A 167 -7.88 -29.26 26.03
C ASP A 167 -8.35 -28.75 27.40
N ALA A 168 -9.20 -27.71 27.41
CA ALA A 168 -9.75 -27.15 28.62
C ALA A 168 -10.57 -28.17 29.42
N ASP A 169 -11.16 -29.16 28.76
CA ASP A 169 -12.02 -30.16 29.39
C ASP A 169 -11.22 -31.40 29.85
N LEU A 170 -9.90 -31.43 29.62
CA LEU A 170 -9.05 -32.52 30.10
C LEU A 170 -8.89 -32.45 31.63
N PRO A 171 -9.11 -33.57 32.35
CA PRO A 171 -8.93 -33.63 33.79
C PRO A 171 -7.45 -33.62 34.18
N ALA A 172 -7.17 -33.30 35.45
CA ALA A 172 -5.80 -33.20 35.98
C ALA A 172 -4.97 -34.48 35.80
N GLU A 173 -5.60 -35.65 35.95
CA GLU A 173 -4.95 -36.96 35.77
C GLU A 173 -4.40 -37.16 34.35
N ASP A 174 -5.15 -36.72 33.34
CA ASP A 174 -4.74 -36.81 31.94
C ASP A 174 -3.62 -35.81 31.64
N LEU A 175 -3.74 -34.57 32.12
CA LEU A 175 -2.70 -33.55 31.94
C LEU A 175 -1.36 -33.95 32.58
N LYS A 176 -1.40 -34.66 33.71
CA LYS A 176 -0.21 -35.24 34.34
C LYS A 176 0.40 -36.34 33.48
N ALA A 177 -0.42 -37.24 32.93
CA ALA A 177 0.05 -38.28 32.02
C ALA A 177 0.61 -37.71 30.71
N ILE A 178 -0.03 -36.68 30.15
CA ILE A 178 0.41 -35.94 28.96
C ILE A 178 1.75 -35.25 29.24
N THR A 179 1.91 -34.61 30.40
CA THR A 179 3.19 -33.98 30.79
C THR A 179 4.34 -34.99 30.78
N GLU A 180 4.12 -36.19 31.32
CA GLU A 180 5.12 -37.26 31.29
C GLU A 180 5.37 -37.79 29.87
N GLY A 181 4.32 -37.91 29.05
CA GLY A 181 4.46 -38.23 27.63
C GLY A 181 5.29 -37.19 26.87
N PHE A 182 5.05 -35.91 27.12
CA PHE A 182 5.81 -34.81 26.53
C PHE A 182 7.30 -34.87 26.90
N LYS A 183 7.62 -35.17 28.17
CA LYS A 183 9.01 -35.38 28.58
C LYS A 183 9.67 -36.55 27.86
N ARG A 184 8.94 -37.64 27.57
CA ARG A 184 9.45 -38.77 26.78
C ARG A 184 9.70 -38.37 25.33
N ILE A 185 8.77 -37.65 24.71
CA ILE A 185 8.95 -37.09 23.36
C ILE A 185 10.23 -36.23 23.30
N VAL A 186 10.46 -35.39 24.31
CA VAL A 186 11.70 -34.61 24.43
C VAL A 186 12.94 -35.49 24.52
N GLN A 187 12.91 -36.53 25.37
CA GLN A 187 14.02 -37.48 25.51
C GLN A 187 14.33 -38.22 24.20
N GLU A 188 13.30 -38.64 23.47
CA GLU A 188 13.41 -39.40 22.22
C GLU A 188 13.88 -38.53 21.05
N GLN A 189 13.26 -37.36 20.86
CA GLN A 189 13.50 -36.49 19.70
C GLN A 189 14.70 -35.55 19.89
N ALA A 190 14.90 -34.99 21.08
CA ALA A 190 16.03 -34.09 21.36
C ALA A 190 17.28 -34.85 21.86
N HIS A 191 17.17 -36.16 22.10
CA HIS A 191 18.21 -37.00 22.70
C HIS A 191 18.73 -36.48 24.05
N ARG A 192 17.87 -35.78 24.81
CA ARG A 192 18.19 -35.19 26.12
C ARG A 192 16.95 -35.09 26.99
N ALA A 193 17.14 -35.16 28.30
CA ALA A 193 16.05 -34.96 29.23
C ALA A 193 15.60 -33.50 29.27
N PHE A 194 14.32 -33.29 29.62
CA PHE A 194 13.81 -31.96 29.96
C PHE A 194 14.59 -31.40 31.16
N PRO A 195 15.14 -30.17 31.09
CA PRO A 195 15.98 -29.63 32.15
C PRO A 195 15.16 -29.32 33.41
N MET A 196 15.50 -29.99 34.51
CA MET A 196 14.81 -29.82 35.80
C MET A 196 15.32 -28.59 36.58
N ASN A 197 16.50 -28.09 36.24
CA ASN A 197 17.08 -26.90 36.84
C ASN A 197 16.48 -25.63 36.22
N ALA A 198 15.79 -24.82 37.03
CA ALA A 198 15.13 -23.59 36.58
C ALA A 198 16.11 -22.57 35.99
N LEU A 199 17.31 -22.42 36.57
CA LEU A 199 18.34 -21.50 36.04
C LEU A 199 18.87 -21.98 34.69
N GLU A 200 18.99 -23.30 34.51
CA GLU A 200 19.34 -23.88 33.22
C GLU A 200 18.25 -23.63 32.18
N GLN A 201 16.97 -23.81 32.54
CA GLN A 201 15.83 -23.46 31.68
C GLN A 201 15.92 -22.01 31.20
N LEU A 202 16.10 -21.06 32.13
CA LEU A 202 16.21 -19.64 31.80
C LEU A 202 17.44 -19.35 30.90
N LYS A 203 18.58 -19.99 31.20
CA LYS A 203 19.82 -19.83 30.45
C LYS A 203 19.63 -20.22 28.99
N LEU A 204 19.12 -21.42 28.75
CA LEU A 204 18.92 -21.97 27.41
C LEU A 204 17.81 -21.24 26.66
N ALA A 205 16.72 -20.85 27.33
CA ALA A 205 15.68 -20.03 26.72
C ALA A 205 16.21 -18.66 26.26
N THR A 206 17.07 -18.01 27.07
CA THR A 206 17.72 -16.75 26.68
C THR A 206 18.61 -16.93 25.45
N MET A 207 19.37 -18.04 25.38
CA MET A 207 20.20 -18.36 24.21
C MET A 207 19.35 -18.63 22.97
N ALA A 208 18.24 -19.35 23.10
CA ALA A 208 17.33 -19.64 22.00
C ALA A 208 16.75 -18.34 21.40
N VAL A 209 16.29 -17.41 22.23
CA VAL A 209 15.80 -16.12 21.76
C VAL A 209 16.88 -15.35 20.99
N PHE A 210 18.12 -15.32 21.45
CA PHE A 210 19.20 -14.68 20.70
C PHE A 210 19.48 -15.36 19.35
N ARG A 211 19.47 -16.70 19.31
CA ARG A 211 19.63 -17.45 18.06
C ARG A 211 18.49 -17.21 17.08
N SER A 212 17.26 -17.04 17.57
CA SER A 212 16.08 -16.77 16.74
C SER A 212 16.23 -15.52 15.87
N TRP A 213 17.04 -14.53 16.28
CA TRP A 213 17.33 -13.34 15.48
C TRP A 213 17.96 -13.69 14.12
N ASN A 214 18.81 -14.72 14.07
CA ASN A 214 19.44 -15.19 12.85
C ASN A 214 18.73 -16.40 12.22
N GLY A 215 17.52 -16.75 12.69
CA GLY A 215 16.69 -17.76 12.04
C GLY A 215 16.25 -17.30 10.65
N LYS A 216 16.08 -18.25 9.72
CA LYS A 216 15.69 -17.99 8.32
C LYS A 216 14.45 -17.10 8.21
N ARG A 217 13.38 -17.44 8.95
CA ARG A 217 12.13 -16.65 9.01
C ARG A 217 12.36 -15.18 9.39
N ALA A 218 13.23 -14.93 10.36
CA ALA A 218 13.53 -13.58 10.83
C ALA A 218 14.37 -12.79 9.81
N GLN A 219 15.34 -13.44 9.15
CA GLN A 219 16.14 -12.82 8.08
C GLN A 219 15.27 -12.46 6.87
N ASP A 220 14.44 -13.38 6.41
CA ASP A 220 13.53 -13.17 5.28
C ASP A 220 12.58 -12.00 5.56
N TYR A 221 12.01 -11.93 6.77
CA TYR A 221 11.18 -10.79 7.18
C TYR A 221 11.93 -9.46 7.17
N ARG A 222 13.16 -9.43 7.70
CA ARG A 222 13.96 -8.21 7.75
C ARG A 222 14.32 -7.70 6.36
N ASN A 223 14.68 -8.59 5.45
CA ASN A 223 14.93 -8.25 4.05
C ASN A 223 13.67 -7.67 3.39
N ALA A 224 12.50 -8.31 3.60
CA ALA A 224 11.23 -7.85 3.04
C ALA A 224 10.75 -6.51 3.65
N ALA A 225 11.03 -6.27 4.93
CA ALA A 225 10.61 -5.08 5.67
C ALA A 225 11.66 -3.95 5.71
N GLY A 226 12.83 -4.14 5.10
CA GLY A 226 13.94 -3.16 5.14
C GLY A 226 14.52 -2.93 6.53
N ILE A 227 14.51 -3.93 7.41
CA ILE A 227 15.00 -3.81 8.80
C ILE A 227 16.49 -4.19 8.88
N PRO A 228 17.35 -3.32 9.44
CA PRO A 228 18.79 -3.62 9.58
C PRO A 228 19.08 -4.87 10.42
N HIS A 229 20.06 -5.67 9.99
CA HIS A 229 20.42 -6.95 10.62
C HIS A 229 21.25 -6.80 11.90
N ASP A 230 21.88 -5.65 12.09
CA ASP A 230 22.78 -5.31 13.20
C ASP A 230 22.05 -4.87 14.48
N LEU A 231 20.72 -4.72 14.44
CA LEU A 231 19.95 -4.26 15.59
C LEU A 231 19.90 -5.28 16.75
N GLY A 232 19.83 -6.57 16.44
CA GLY A 232 19.63 -7.63 17.44
C GLY A 232 18.22 -7.64 18.05
N THR A 233 18.01 -8.54 19.02
CA THR A 233 16.76 -8.67 19.79
C THR A 233 17.02 -8.67 21.29
N ALA A 234 16.15 -8.02 22.07
CA ALA A 234 16.21 -8.05 23.53
C ALA A 234 15.41 -9.25 24.09
N VAL A 235 15.74 -9.65 25.32
CA VAL A 235 15.01 -10.70 26.05
C VAL A 235 14.35 -10.09 27.26
N ASN A 236 13.02 -10.16 27.32
CA ASN A 236 12.20 -9.67 28.42
C ASN A 236 11.90 -10.85 29.35
N VAL A 237 12.46 -10.81 30.56
CA VAL A 237 12.22 -11.80 31.60
C VAL A 237 11.25 -11.20 32.62
N VAL A 238 10.01 -11.69 32.64
CA VAL A 238 8.91 -11.08 33.40
C VAL A 238 8.24 -12.14 34.27
N ALA A 239 7.96 -11.81 35.54
CA ALA A 239 7.25 -12.70 36.45
C ALA A 239 5.89 -13.13 35.86
N MET A 240 5.56 -14.42 35.98
CA MET A 240 4.30 -14.96 35.49
C MET A 240 3.11 -14.44 36.30
N VAL A 241 2.05 -14.16 35.55
CA VAL A 241 0.69 -13.89 36.03
C VAL A 241 -0.21 -14.86 35.28
N PHE A 242 -1.18 -15.46 35.97
CA PHE A 242 -1.99 -16.55 35.44
C PHE A 242 -3.43 -16.11 35.21
N GLY A 243 -3.88 -16.13 33.95
CA GLY A 243 -5.27 -15.93 33.57
C GLY A 243 -6.14 -17.19 33.68
N ASN A 244 -5.54 -18.33 34.00
CA ASN A 244 -6.15 -19.66 34.07
C ASN A 244 -6.24 -20.23 35.50
N GLN A 245 -6.30 -19.35 36.52
CA GLN A 245 -6.50 -19.73 37.92
C GLN A 245 -7.97 -19.57 38.34
N GLY A 246 -8.88 -20.20 37.60
CA GLY A 246 -10.31 -20.21 37.93
C GLY A 246 -11.14 -19.11 37.27
N ALA A 247 -12.39 -18.99 37.71
CA ALA A 247 -13.42 -18.18 37.06
C ALA A 247 -13.26 -16.66 37.24
N ASP A 248 -12.45 -16.20 38.19
CA ASP A 248 -12.12 -14.80 38.43
C ASP A 248 -10.77 -14.38 37.81
N SER A 249 -10.23 -15.23 36.94
CA SER A 249 -9.01 -15.01 36.18
C SER A 249 -9.29 -15.05 34.67
N GLY A 250 -8.51 -14.31 33.90
CA GLY A 250 -8.68 -14.23 32.45
C GLY A 250 -7.54 -13.50 31.76
N THR A 251 -7.59 -13.41 30.45
CA THR A 251 -6.57 -12.74 29.64
C THR A 251 -7.20 -12.17 28.37
N GLY A 252 -6.67 -11.07 27.87
CA GLY A 252 -7.23 -10.43 26.68
C GLY A 252 -6.28 -9.47 26.00
N VAL A 253 -6.71 -9.06 24.81
CA VAL A 253 -6.06 -8.06 23.97
C VAL A 253 -7.10 -7.00 23.65
N ALA A 254 -6.78 -5.74 23.87
CA ALA A 254 -7.68 -4.64 23.62
C ALA A 254 -6.94 -3.44 23.02
N THR A 255 -7.63 -2.70 22.16
CA THR A 255 -7.20 -1.41 21.63
C THR A 255 -7.98 -0.30 22.32
N THR A 256 -7.32 0.83 22.59
CA THR A 256 -7.95 1.95 23.33
C THR A 256 -9.10 2.62 22.59
N ARG A 257 -9.12 2.46 21.26
CA ARG A 257 -10.15 2.89 20.31
C ARG A 257 -10.30 1.82 19.23
N ASP A 258 -11.46 1.77 18.59
CA ASP A 258 -11.70 0.87 17.47
C ASP A 258 -10.73 1.19 16.32
N VAL A 259 -9.90 0.20 15.96
CA VAL A 259 -8.86 0.34 14.93
C VAL A 259 -9.36 0.08 13.51
N THR A 260 -10.63 -0.27 13.36
CA THR A 260 -11.33 -0.49 12.11
C THR A 260 -12.14 0.74 11.71
N THR A 261 -12.94 1.28 12.63
CA THR A 261 -13.82 2.44 12.38
C THR A 261 -13.22 3.77 12.86
N GLY A 262 -12.27 3.72 13.80
CA GLY A 262 -11.72 4.90 14.48
C GLY A 262 -12.60 5.44 15.60
N GLU A 263 -13.68 4.75 15.99
CA GLU A 263 -14.53 5.17 17.10
C GLU A 263 -13.80 5.20 18.44
N ASN A 264 -14.09 6.22 19.26
CA ASN A 264 -13.55 6.36 20.61
C ASN A 264 -14.23 5.39 21.61
N LYS A 265 -14.01 4.10 21.38
CA LYS A 265 -14.54 2.98 22.15
C LYS A 265 -13.47 1.90 22.31
N LEU A 266 -13.29 1.40 23.53
CA LEU A 266 -12.41 0.26 23.80
C LEU A 266 -12.91 -0.94 22.99
N ASP A 267 -12.03 -1.52 22.17
CA ASP A 267 -12.35 -2.63 21.28
C ASP A 267 -11.36 -3.79 21.47
N GLY A 268 -11.80 -5.02 21.26
CA GLY A 268 -10.97 -6.23 21.40
C GLY A 268 -11.66 -7.37 22.13
N ASP A 269 -10.86 -8.37 22.49
CA ASP A 269 -11.34 -9.70 22.88
C ASP A 269 -10.62 -10.24 24.11
N PHE A 270 -11.32 -11.06 24.89
CA PHE A 270 -10.76 -11.72 26.06
C PHE A 270 -11.35 -13.12 26.28
N LEU A 271 -10.65 -13.92 27.08
CA LEU A 271 -11.10 -15.22 27.56
C LEU A 271 -10.98 -15.30 29.08
N MET A 272 -12.00 -15.91 29.70
CA MET A 272 -11.97 -16.29 31.10
C MET A 272 -11.31 -17.66 31.27
N ASN A 273 -10.57 -17.83 32.36
CA ASN A 273 -9.85 -19.04 32.72
C ASN A 273 -8.97 -19.57 31.55
N ALA A 274 -8.05 -18.72 31.07
CA ALA A 274 -7.25 -18.96 29.86
C ALA A 274 -5.85 -18.31 29.95
N GLN A 275 -4.92 -18.74 29.09
CA GLN A 275 -3.64 -18.05 28.86
C GLN A 275 -3.67 -17.28 27.53
N GLY A 276 -2.78 -16.30 27.36
CA GLY A 276 -2.79 -15.42 26.19
C GLY A 276 -2.66 -16.15 24.85
N GLU A 277 -2.01 -17.31 24.84
CA GLU A 277 -1.92 -18.20 23.69
C GLU A 277 -3.31 -18.66 23.20
N ASP A 278 -4.24 -18.95 24.11
CA ASP A 278 -5.59 -19.43 23.76
C ASP A 278 -6.41 -18.34 23.03
N VAL A 279 -6.10 -17.06 23.29
CA VAL A 279 -6.73 -15.92 22.59
C VAL A 279 -6.18 -15.79 21.17
N VAL A 280 -4.89 -16.07 20.97
CA VAL A 280 -4.24 -15.94 19.66
C VAL A 280 -4.48 -17.16 18.77
N ALA A 281 -4.56 -18.36 19.35
CA ALA A 281 -4.74 -19.60 18.62
C ALA A 281 -6.16 -19.77 18.02
N GLY A 282 -7.14 -19.00 18.49
CA GLY A 282 -8.52 -19.04 17.97
C GLY A 282 -9.25 -20.37 18.23
N THR A 283 -8.70 -21.24 19.08
CA THR A 283 -9.28 -22.55 19.42
C THR A 283 -10.49 -22.44 20.35
N ARG A 284 -10.67 -21.29 21.01
CA ARG A 284 -11.79 -20.96 21.89
C ARG A 284 -12.49 -19.71 21.40
N THR A 285 -13.82 -19.73 21.40
CA THR A 285 -14.64 -18.54 21.12
C THR A 285 -14.35 -17.47 22.17
N THR A 286 -13.83 -16.35 21.73
CA THR A 286 -13.52 -15.19 22.58
C THR A 286 -14.78 -14.44 22.97
N LEU A 287 -14.72 -13.70 24.07
CA LEU A 287 -15.74 -12.73 24.48
C LEU A 287 -15.28 -11.34 24.07
N HIS A 288 -16.20 -10.52 23.56
CA HIS A 288 -15.92 -9.11 23.29
C HIS A 288 -15.67 -8.34 24.58
N ILE A 289 -14.71 -7.39 24.55
CA ILE A 289 -14.25 -6.64 25.73
C ILE A 289 -15.36 -5.90 26.49
N GLU A 290 -16.47 -5.58 25.83
CA GLU A 290 -17.66 -4.99 26.47
C GLU A 290 -18.28 -5.87 27.55
N GLU A 291 -18.25 -7.19 27.37
CA GLU A 291 -18.77 -8.15 28.35
C GLU A 291 -17.98 -8.11 29.67
N LEU A 292 -16.75 -7.58 29.66
CA LEU A 292 -15.95 -7.40 30.87
C LEU A 292 -16.62 -6.43 31.86
N ALA A 293 -17.38 -5.44 31.37
CA ALA A 293 -18.13 -4.52 32.23
C ALA A 293 -19.23 -5.25 33.02
N ARG A 294 -19.80 -6.32 32.44
CA ARG A 294 -20.81 -7.18 33.09
C ARG A 294 -20.17 -8.18 34.05
N LEU A 295 -19.09 -8.85 33.63
CA LEU A 295 -18.44 -9.91 34.38
C LEU A 295 -17.55 -9.38 35.53
N MET A 296 -16.75 -8.35 35.27
CA MET A 296 -15.77 -7.81 36.21
C MET A 296 -15.72 -6.27 36.17
N PRO A 297 -16.77 -5.57 36.65
CA PRO A 297 -16.92 -4.11 36.49
C PRO A 297 -15.78 -3.28 37.10
N ARG A 298 -15.13 -3.79 38.15
CA ARG A 298 -13.96 -3.12 38.76
C ARG A 298 -12.74 -3.16 37.84
N VAL A 299 -12.54 -4.29 37.16
CA VAL A 299 -11.42 -4.50 36.24
C VAL A 299 -11.64 -3.70 34.94
N ASP A 300 -12.85 -3.71 34.38
CA ASP A 300 -13.19 -2.88 33.21
C ASP A 300 -12.90 -1.39 33.46
N LYS A 301 -13.38 -0.84 34.59
CA LYS A 301 -13.11 0.56 34.98
C LYS A 301 -11.62 0.85 35.10
N GLN A 302 -10.84 -0.09 35.65
CA GLN A 302 -9.39 0.04 35.75
C GLN A 302 -8.73 0.01 34.37
N LEU A 303 -9.11 -0.93 33.50
CA LEU A 303 -8.58 -1.10 32.15
C LEU A 303 -8.83 0.16 31.31
N ARG A 304 -10.06 0.70 31.31
CA ARG A 304 -10.40 1.95 30.62
C ARG A 304 -9.58 3.14 31.12
N ARG A 305 -9.33 3.24 32.42
CA ARG A 305 -8.47 4.29 33.01
C ARG A 305 -7.02 4.14 32.54
N ILE A 306 -6.51 2.90 32.51
CA ILE A 306 -5.16 2.61 32.02
C ILE A 306 -5.06 2.96 30.54
N GLY A 307 -6.02 2.55 29.71
CA GLY A 307 -6.09 2.90 28.29
C GLY A 307 -6.00 4.41 28.05
N ARG A 308 -6.81 5.22 28.75
CA ARG A 308 -6.74 6.69 28.68
C ARG A 308 -5.39 7.26 29.14
N THR A 309 -4.74 6.63 30.11
CA THR A 309 -3.43 7.07 30.60
C THR A 309 -2.35 6.80 29.55
N LEU A 310 -2.41 5.62 28.93
CA LEU A 310 -1.51 5.21 27.86
C LEU A 310 -1.71 6.10 26.62
N GLU A 311 -2.95 6.35 26.18
CA GLU A 311 -3.22 7.26 25.06
C GLU A 311 -2.69 8.67 25.31
N LYS A 312 -2.88 9.22 26.52
CA LYS A 312 -2.36 10.56 26.84
C LYS A 312 -0.83 10.62 26.87
N HIS A 313 -0.20 9.55 27.33
CA HIS A 313 1.25 9.48 27.46
C HIS A 313 1.94 9.27 26.10
N TYR A 314 1.51 8.26 25.35
CA TYR A 314 2.04 7.96 24.01
C TYR A 314 1.47 8.89 22.93
N ARG A 315 0.42 9.64 23.28
CA ARG A 315 -0.30 10.56 22.39
C ARG A 315 -0.90 9.85 21.18
N ASP A 316 -1.15 8.55 21.24
CA ASP A 316 -1.70 7.74 20.15
C ASP A 316 -2.52 6.56 20.68
N VAL A 317 -3.34 5.96 19.81
CA VAL A 317 -4.13 4.76 20.13
C VAL A 317 -3.21 3.58 20.43
N GLN A 318 -3.47 2.88 21.52
CA GLN A 318 -2.62 1.80 22.02
C GLN A 318 -3.30 0.44 21.88
N ASP A 319 -2.56 -0.53 21.39
CA ASP A 319 -2.83 -1.97 21.49
C ASP A 319 -2.24 -2.46 22.82
N ILE A 320 -3.05 -3.16 23.61
CA ILE A 320 -2.81 -3.48 25.00
C ILE A 320 -3.07 -4.97 25.24
N GLU A 321 -2.08 -5.67 25.79
CA GLU A 321 -2.25 -7.04 26.28
C GLU A 321 -2.34 -7.02 27.81
N PHE A 322 -3.31 -7.74 28.37
CA PHE A 322 -3.54 -7.78 29.81
C PHE A 322 -3.93 -9.18 30.31
N THR A 323 -3.68 -9.42 31.59
CA THR A 323 -4.10 -10.62 32.31
C THR A 323 -4.73 -10.23 33.63
N ILE A 324 -5.78 -10.95 34.01
CA ILE A 324 -6.48 -10.83 35.28
C ILE A 324 -6.14 -12.09 36.07
N GLU A 325 -5.49 -11.93 37.22
CA GLU A 325 -5.21 -13.03 38.14
C GLU A 325 -6.00 -12.75 39.42
N ARG A 326 -6.99 -13.60 39.73
CA ARG A 326 -7.82 -13.50 40.94
C ARG A 326 -8.38 -12.11 41.19
N GLY A 327 -9.02 -11.54 40.16
CA GLY A 327 -9.58 -10.19 40.19
C GLY A 327 -8.57 -9.02 40.10
N LYS A 328 -7.26 -9.28 40.01
CA LYS A 328 -6.23 -8.26 39.86
C LYS A 328 -5.77 -8.12 38.41
N LEU A 329 -5.91 -6.92 37.85
CA LEU A 329 -5.46 -6.59 36.50
C LEU A 329 -3.95 -6.36 36.44
N TRP A 330 -3.31 -6.95 35.44
CA TRP A 330 -1.90 -6.79 35.10
C TRP A 330 -1.72 -6.46 33.62
N MET A 331 -0.87 -5.48 33.33
CA MET A 331 -0.52 -5.06 31.98
C MET A 331 0.73 -5.80 31.51
N LEU A 332 0.63 -6.49 30.38
CA LEU A 332 1.71 -7.33 29.85
C LEU A 332 2.45 -6.68 28.68
N GLN A 333 1.75 -5.86 27.91
CA GLN A 333 2.32 -5.19 26.75
C GLN A 333 1.48 -3.97 26.40
N THR A 334 2.14 -2.97 25.82
CA THR A 334 1.47 -1.93 25.05
C THR A 334 2.32 -1.57 23.84
N ARG A 335 1.69 -1.13 22.75
CA ARG A 335 2.34 -0.59 21.55
C ARG A 335 1.34 0.27 20.77
N ASP A 336 1.84 1.07 19.84
CA ASP A 336 0.98 1.80 18.90
C ASP A 336 0.14 0.82 18.09
N ALA A 337 -1.17 1.07 18.06
CA ALA A 337 -2.11 0.18 17.41
C ALA A 337 -2.01 0.30 15.88
N LYS A 338 -1.94 -0.86 15.21
CA LYS A 338 -2.19 -0.96 13.77
C LYS A 338 -3.67 -0.68 13.51
N ARG A 339 -3.98 -0.05 12.38
CA ARG A 339 -5.33 0.45 12.10
C ARG A 339 -5.60 0.51 10.60
N THR A 340 -6.87 0.55 10.22
CA THR A 340 -7.31 0.77 8.83
C THR A 340 -7.04 2.21 8.40
N ALA A 341 -7.08 2.46 7.10
CA ALA A 341 -7.01 3.81 6.53
C ALA A 341 -8.09 4.75 7.09
N GLN A 342 -9.34 4.28 7.14
CA GLN A 342 -10.48 5.01 7.70
C GLN A 342 -10.24 5.37 9.17
N ALA A 343 -9.83 4.40 9.98
CA ALA A 343 -9.52 4.63 11.38
C ALA A 343 -8.34 5.62 11.53
N ALA A 344 -7.28 5.50 10.72
CA ALA A 344 -6.14 6.42 10.78
C ALA A 344 -6.54 7.89 10.59
N ILE A 345 -7.38 8.17 9.59
CA ILE A 345 -7.88 9.52 9.30
C ILE A 345 -8.73 10.05 10.45
N ARG A 346 -9.73 9.28 10.89
CA ARG A 346 -10.62 9.68 11.99
C ARG A 346 -9.86 9.92 13.28
N LEU A 347 -8.99 8.98 13.66
CA LEU A 347 -8.20 9.05 14.89
C LEU A 347 -7.27 10.26 14.89
N ALA A 348 -6.60 10.56 13.77
CA ALA A 348 -5.75 11.75 13.67
C ALA A 348 -6.54 13.04 13.94
N VAL A 349 -7.74 13.15 13.37
CA VAL A 349 -8.62 14.32 13.56
C VAL A 349 -9.17 14.40 14.98
N GLU A 350 -9.66 13.29 15.54
CA GLU A 350 -10.18 13.24 16.91
C GLU A 350 -9.10 13.57 17.94
N LEU A 351 -7.91 12.97 17.84
CA LEU A 351 -6.79 13.26 18.74
C LEU A 351 -6.37 14.74 18.68
N ALA A 352 -6.48 15.38 17.51
CA ALA A 352 -6.21 16.81 17.37
C ALA A 352 -7.32 17.67 18.00
N LYS A 353 -8.59 17.29 17.82
CA LYS A 353 -9.74 17.97 18.45
C LYS A 353 -9.69 17.86 19.98
N GLU A 354 -9.27 16.70 20.49
CA GLU A 354 -9.02 16.45 21.90
C GLU A 354 -7.77 17.16 22.44
N ARG A 355 -7.02 17.86 21.58
CA ARG A 355 -5.76 18.57 21.90
C ARG A 355 -4.66 17.66 22.43
N LEU A 356 -4.72 16.36 22.14
CA LEU A 356 -3.63 15.42 22.43
C LEU A 356 -2.48 15.60 21.43
N VAL A 357 -2.81 15.93 20.18
CA VAL A 357 -1.86 16.22 19.11
C VAL A 357 -2.13 17.58 18.46
N SER A 358 -1.10 18.18 17.85
CA SER A 358 -1.32 19.37 17.04
C SER A 358 -1.91 18.99 15.67
N LYS A 359 -2.52 19.95 14.96
CA LYS A 359 -2.99 19.72 13.58
C LYS A 359 -1.85 19.28 12.65
N ALA A 360 -0.66 19.85 12.82
CA ALA A 360 0.52 19.46 12.05
C ALA A 360 0.91 17.99 12.33
N GLU A 361 0.88 17.58 13.60
CA GLU A 361 1.16 16.21 14.00
C GLU A 361 0.09 15.22 13.52
N ALA A 362 -1.19 15.60 13.52
CA ALA A 362 -2.27 14.79 12.95
C ALA A 362 -2.09 14.55 11.45
N VAL A 363 -1.78 15.60 10.68
CA VAL A 363 -1.49 15.50 9.25
C VAL A 363 -0.31 14.56 8.99
N ARG A 364 0.75 14.63 9.80
CA ARG A 364 1.94 13.76 9.67
C ARG A 364 1.71 12.29 9.99
N ARG A 365 0.76 12.00 10.89
CA ARG A 365 0.44 10.62 11.30
C ARG A 365 -0.31 9.82 10.25
N VAL A 366 -1.05 10.50 9.38
CA VAL A 366 -1.71 9.87 8.24
C VAL A 366 -0.71 9.79 7.10
N THR A 367 -0.41 8.59 6.60
CA THR A 367 0.49 8.41 5.47
C THR A 367 -0.25 8.58 4.14
N PRO A 368 0.44 8.91 3.04
CA PRO A 368 -0.15 8.97 1.71
C PRO A 368 -0.86 7.67 1.31
N GLU A 369 -0.31 6.52 1.70
CA GLU A 369 -0.92 5.20 1.45
C GLU A 369 -2.26 5.06 2.16
N HIS A 370 -2.41 5.58 3.39
CA HIS A 370 -3.72 5.55 4.05
C HIS A 370 -4.79 6.26 3.21
N ILE A 371 -4.48 7.36 2.52
CA ILE A 371 -5.52 8.03 1.73
C ILE A 371 -5.76 7.37 0.38
N ASP A 372 -4.72 6.78 -0.22
CA ASP A 372 -4.87 5.93 -1.39
C ASP A 372 -5.82 4.75 -1.07
N TYR A 373 -5.54 4.01 0.02
CA TYR A 373 -6.40 2.93 0.52
C TYR A 373 -7.83 3.39 0.85
N PHE A 374 -8.01 4.60 1.38
CA PHE A 374 -9.33 5.16 1.67
C PHE A 374 -10.15 5.44 0.40
N LEU A 375 -9.51 5.72 -0.74
CA LEU A 375 -10.21 6.04 -2.00
C LEU A 375 -10.60 4.80 -2.82
N HIS A 376 -10.07 3.62 -2.46
CA HIS A 376 -10.47 2.37 -3.10
C HIS A 376 -11.82 1.86 -2.54
N PRO A 377 -12.70 1.26 -3.39
CA PRO A 377 -13.88 0.57 -2.91
C PRO A 377 -13.51 -0.47 -1.84
N GLN A 378 -14.32 -0.66 -0.82
CA GLN A 378 -14.10 -1.66 0.25
C GLN A 378 -15.30 -2.59 0.36
N LEU A 379 -15.11 -3.83 0.83
CA LEU A 379 -16.23 -4.68 1.18
C LEU A 379 -16.91 -4.11 2.43
N ASP A 380 -18.24 -4.11 2.45
CA ASP A 380 -18.99 -3.72 3.63
C ASP A 380 -18.64 -4.63 4.83
N ALA A 381 -18.37 -4.04 5.99
CA ALA A 381 -17.88 -4.78 7.15
C ALA A 381 -18.93 -5.74 7.74
N ALA A 382 -20.22 -5.38 7.68
CA ALA A 382 -21.30 -6.24 8.14
C ALA A 382 -21.52 -7.40 7.15
N ALA A 383 -21.50 -7.11 5.85
CA ALA A 383 -21.58 -8.13 4.80
C ALA A 383 -20.40 -9.12 4.88
N ARG A 384 -19.18 -8.62 5.15
CA ARG A 384 -17.98 -9.44 5.32
C ARG A 384 -18.08 -10.35 6.54
N SER A 385 -18.56 -9.83 7.66
CA SER A 385 -18.72 -10.62 8.90
C SER A 385 -19.77 -11.71 8.72
N ALA A 386 -20.93 -11.38 8.16
CA ALA A 386 -21.97 -12.36 7.82
C ALA A 386 -21.48 -13.43 6.84
N ALA A 387 -20.74 -13.03 5.81
CA ALA A 387 -20.16 -13.94 4.83
C ALA A 387 -19.16 -14.94 5.44
N LYS A 388 -18.39 -14.51 6.45
CA LYS A 388 -17.49 -15.39 7.21
C LYS A 388 -18.28 -16.38 8.06
N GLU A 389 -19.35 -15.94 8.72
CA GLU A 389 -20.23 -16.81 9.51
C GLU A 389 -20.97 -17.85 8.63
N GLU A 390 -21.36 -17.45 7.42
CA GLU A 390 -22.02 -18.33 6.44
C GLU A 390 -21.05 -19.27 5.69
N GLY A 391 -19.74 -19.17 5.95
CA GLY A 391 -18.72 -20.00 5.30
C GLY A 391 -18.54 -19.72 3.81
N THR A 392 -18.82 -18.49 3.36
CA THR A 392 -18.65 -18.08 1.95
C THR A 392 -17.26 -17.53 1.65
N LEU A 393 -16.42 -17.31 2.67
CA LEU A 393 -14.98 -17.13 2.51
C LEU A 393 -14.38 -18.43 1.97
N ILE A 394 -13.96 -18.43 0.71
CA ILE A 394 -13.52 -19.64 0.01
C ILE A 394 -12.01 -19.78 -0.06
N ALA A 395 -11.26 -18.67 0.06
CA ALA A 395 -9.81 -18.68 0.01
C ALA A 395 -9.21 -17.36 0.54
N GLU A 396 -7.91 -17.42 0.86
CA GLU A 396 -7.09 -16.27 1.19
C GLU A 396 -5.77 -16.33 0.40
N GLY A 397 -5.25 -15.18 0.01
CA GLY A 397 -4.01 -15.03 -0.73
C GLY A 397 -3.23 -13.78 -0.36
N LEU A 398 -2.28 -13.41 -1.21
CA LEU A 398 -1.47 -12.22 -1.00
C LEU A 398 -2.28 -10.98 -1.39
N ASN A 399 -2.45 -10.10 -0.41
CA ASN A 399 -2.95 -8.74 -0.62
C ASN A 399 -1.91 -7.91 -1.38
N VAL A 400 -2.26 -7.47 -2.59
CA VAL A 400 -1.27 -6.93 -3.54
C VAL A 400 -1.62 -5.58 -4.08
N SER A 401 -2.87 -5.41 -4.48
CA SER A 401 -3.43 -4.14 -4.93
C SER A 401 -4.75 -3.95 -4.20
N PRO A 402 -4.88 -2.88 -3.40
CA PRO A 402 -6.01 -2.70 -2.51
C PRO A 402 -7.34 -2.47 -3.20
N GLY A 403 -8.39 -2.67 -2.41
CA GLY A 403 -9.75 -2.40 -2.78
C GLY A 403 -10.56 -3.68 -2.92
N ALA A 404 -11.86 -3.52 -3.01
CA ALA A 404 -12.81 -4.59 -3.15
C ALA A 404 -13.37 -4.60 -4.57
N ALA A 405 -13.40 -5.78 -5.16
CA ALA A 405 -13.96 -5.99 -6.48
C ALA A 405 -15.02 -7.08 -6.42
N ILE A 406 -16.11 -6.85 -7.14
CA ILE A 406 -17.20 -7.80 -7.32
C ILE A 406 -17.42 -7.96 -8.81
N GLY A 407 -17.55 -9.19 -9.27
CA GLY A 407 -17.88 -9.47 -10.65
C GLY A 407 -18.13 -10.94 -10.92
N GLN A 408 -18.55 -11.22 -12.15
CA GLN A 408 -18.66 -12.57 -12.66
C GLN A 408 -17.27 -13.11 -13.02
N ILE A 409 -17.01 -14.35 -12.67
CA ILE A 409 -15.74 -15.02 -12.96
C ILE A 409 -15.58 -15.17 -14.47
N VAL A 410 -14.41 -14.79 -14.99
CA VAL A 410 -13.95 -15.05 -16.36
C VAL A 410 -12.52 -15.58 -16.32
N PHE A 411 -12.21 -16.57 -17.16
CA PHE A 411 -10.89 -17.24 -17.16
C PHE A 411 -9.97 -16.81 -18.32
N ASP A 412 -10.47 -15.93 -19.17
CA ASP A 412 -9.84 -15.48 -20.42
C ASP A 412 -9.92 -13.95 -20.54
N ALA A 413 -8.81 -13.34 -20.99
CA ALA A 413 -8.66 -11.89 -21.05
C ALA A 413 -9.52 -11.24 -22.15
N ASP A 414 -9.66 -11.87 -23.31
CA ASP A 414 -10.51 -11.38 -24.41
C ASP A 414 -11.98 -11.43 -24.01
N VAL A 415 -12.37 -12.50 -23.30
CA VAL A 415 -13.73 -12.64 -22.74
C VAL A 415 -13.99 -11.56 -21.69
N ALA A 416 -13.02 -11.29 -20.80
CA ALA A 416 -13.12 -10.24 -19.79
C ALA A 416 -13.37 -8.87 -20.44
N GLU A 417 -12.61 -8.53 -21.48
CA GLU A 417 -12.80 -7.28 -22.23
C GLU A 417 -14.16 -7.23 -22.94
N HIS A 418 -14.53 -8.30 -23.64
CA HIS A 418 -15.81 -8.36 -24.35
C HIS A 418 -17.00 -8.17 -23.38
N TRP A 419 -16.98 -8.88 -22.25
CA TRP A 419 -18.05 -8.81 -21.26
C TRP A 419 -18.13 -7.44 -20.59
N ALA A 420 -16.99 -6.84 -20.23
CA ALA A 420 -16.95 -5.53 -19.62
C ALA A 420 -17.33 -4.42 -20.60
N GLN A 421 -16.76 -4.42 -21.80
CA GLN A 421 -16.91 -3.30 -22.74
C GLN A 421 -18.19 -3.40 -23.59
N LYS A 422 -18.50 -4.58 -24.14
CA LYS A 422 -19.66 -4.78 -25.04
C LYS A 422 -20.93 -5.11 -24.28
N LEU A 423 -20.84 -6.02 -23.30
CA LEU A 423 -22.01 -6.47 -22.53
C LEU A 423 -22.25 -5.67 -21.24
N LYS A 424 -21.32 -4.76 -20.88
CA LYS A 424 -21.41 -3.90 -19.68
C LYS A 424 -21.58 -4.69 -18.38
N LYS A 425 -20.99 -5.89 -18.29
CA LYS A 425 -20.98 -6.72 -17.09
C LYS A 425 -19.78 -6.42 -16.19
N LYS A 426 -19.94 -6.58 -14.88
CA LYS A 426 -18.83 -6.58 -13.92
C LYS A 426 -18.14 -7.94 -13.98
N VAL A 427 -16.82 -7.98 -14.13
CA VAL A 427 -16.05 -9.22 -14.26
C VAL A 427 -14.85 -9.26 -13.31
N ILE A 428 -14.52 -10.46 -12.82
CA ILE A 428 -13.27 -10.75 -12.11
C ILE A 428 -12.46 -11.70 -13.00
N LEU A 429 -11.26 -11.26 -13.39
CA LEU A 429 -10.37 -12.11 -14.17
C LEU A 429 -9.65 -13.10 -13.24
N VAL A 430 -9.90 -14.38 -13.43
CA VAL A 430 -9.29 -15.47 -12.65
C VAL A 430 -8.32 -16.25 -13.53
N ARG A 431 -7.05 -16.30 -13.14
CA ARG A 431 -5.98 -16.95 -13.92
C ARG A 431 -5.06 -17.78 -13.02
N PRO A 432 -4.42 -18.86 -13.51
CA PRO A 432 -3.34 -19.50 -12.76
C PRO A 432 -2.18 -18.53 -12.50
N GLU A 433 -1.81 -17.81 -13.55
CA GLU A 433 -0.83 -16.72 -13.61
C GLU A 433 -1.27 -15.76 -14.72
N THR A 434 -0.97 -14.46 -14.63
CA THR A 434 -1.22 -13.54 -15.74
C THR A 434 0.05 -13.32 -16.56
N ARG A 435 -0.14 -13.06 -17.85
CA ARG A 435 0.92 -12.77 -18.83
C ARG A 435 0.76 -11.36 -19.40
N PRO A 436 1.78 -10.78 -20.04
CA PRO A 436 1.66 -9.48 -20.70
C PRO A 436 0.47 -9.39 -21.67
N ASP A 437 0.18 -10.49 -22.36
CA ASP A 437 -0.98 -10.57 -23.27
C ASP A 437 -2.33 -10.49 -22.54
N ASP A 438 -2.40 -10.63 -21.21
CA ASP A 438 -3.65 -10.57 -20.45
C ASP A 438 -4.02 -9.14 -20.00
N VAL A 439 -3.20 -8.13 -20.30
CA VAL A 439 -3.33 -6.75 -19.75
C VAL A 439 -4.64 -6.07 -20.13
N HIS A 440 -5.11 -6.21 -21.37
CA HIS A 440 -6.39 -5.62 -21.81
C HIS A 440 -7.57 -6.18 -21.02
N GLY A 441 -7.59 -7.49 -20.78
CA GLY A 441 -8.59 -8.15 -19.94
C GLY A 441 -8.47 -7.75 -18.46
N MET A 442 -7.26 -7.56 -17.95
CA MET A 442 -7.02 -7.06 -16.60
C MET A 442 -7.59 -5.65 -16.43
N LEU A 443 -7.29 -4.72 -17.35
CA LEU A 443 -7.77 -3.33 -17.34
C LEU A 443 -9.30 -3.24 -17.45
N ALA A 444 -9.92 -4.18 -18.15
CA ALA A 444 -11.37 -4.25 -18.29
C ALA A 444 -12.07 -4.86 -17.06
N ALA A 445 -11.35 -5.65 -16.25
CA ALA A 445 -11.89 -6.31 -15.08
C ALA A 445 -12.05 -5.37 -13.87
N GLN A 446 -13.00 -5.68 -12.99
CA GLN A 446 -13.15 -5.01 -11.70
C GLN A 446 -12.05 -5.43 -10.72
N GLY A 447 -11.52 -6.64 -10.87
CA GLY A 447 -10.49 -7.20 -10.02
C GLY A 447 -9.82 -8.42 -10.65
N VAL A 448 -8.64 -8.76 -10.13
CA VAL A 448 -7.82 -9.87 -10.64
C VAL A 448 -7.51 -10.85 -9.51
N LEU A 449 -7.68 -12.13 -9.79
CA LEU A 449 -7.37 -13.23 -8.88
C LEU A 449 -6.40 -14.20 -9.55
N THR A 450 -5.30 -14.54 -8.86
CA THR A 450 -4.41 -15.60 -9.34
C THR A 450 -4.11 -16.69 -8.31
N SER A 451 -4.06 -17.95 -8.74
CA SER A 451 -3.68 -19.06 -7.84
C SER A 451 -2.17 -19.13 -7.59
N HIS A 452 -1.35 -18.66 -8.54
CA HIS A 452 0.10 -18.56 -8.43
C HIS A 452 0.56 -17.11 -8.57
N GLY A 453 1.78 -16.83 -8.11
CA GLY A 453 2.42 -15.51 -8.21
C GLY A 453 2.56 -14.81 -6.86
N GLY A 454 3.71 -14.14 -6.67
CA GLY A 454 4.00 -13.36 -5.46
C GLY A 454 3.62 -11.88 -5.58
N ARG A 455 3.97 -11.08 -4.56
CA ARG A 455 3.73 -9.62 -4.53
C ARG A 455 4.43 -8.82 -5.64
N THR A 456 5.32 -9.46 -6.39
CA THR A 456 6.08 -8.93 -7.52
C THR A 456 5.75 -9.64 -8.84
N SER A 457 4.69 -10.46 -8.87
CA SER A 457 4.23 -11.13 -10.09
C SER A 457 3.68 -10.13 -11.10
N HIS A 458 3.57 -10.55 -12.37
CA HIS A 458 2.98 -9.74 -13.43
C HIS A 458 1.57 -9.20 -13.05
N ALA A 459 0.71 -10.07 -12.52
CA ALA A 459 -0.60 -9.71 -11.98
C ALA A 459 -0.51 -8.61 -10.93
N ALA A 460 0.48 -8.74 -10.02
CA ALA A 460 0.67 -7.82 -8.93
C ALA A 460 1.16 -6.43 -9.33
N LEU A 461 2.06 -6.38 -10.31
CA LEU A 461 2.63 -5.14 -10.83
C LEU A 461 1.56 -4.34 -11.59
N VAL A 462 0.89 -4.99 -12.55
CA VAL A 462 -0.15 -4.35 -13.37
C VAL A 462 -1.33 -3.92 -12.50
N ALA A 463 -1.82 -4.79 -11.61
CA ALA A 463 -2.93 -4.42 -10.73
C ALA A 463 -2.62 -3.20 -9.85
N ARG A 464 -1.41 -3.10 -9.30
CA ARG A 464 -0.98 -1.96 -8.49
C ARG A 464 -0.79 -0.69 -9.32
N GLN A 465 -0.24 -0.80 -10.53
CA GLN A 465 -0.03 0.34 -11.43
C GLN A 465 -1.35 0.99 -11.83
N PHE A 466 -2.39 0.19 -12.07
CA PHE A 466 -3.69 0.65 -12.52
C PHE A 466 -4.76 0.74 -11.41
N GLY A 467 -4.38 0.47 -10.15
CA GLY A 467 -5.29 0.56 -9.00
C GLY A 467 -6.44 -0.45 -9.03
N ILE A 468 -6.22 -1.60 -9.66
CA ILE A 468 -7.20 -2.68 -9.80
C ILE A 468 -7.08 -3.58 -8.57
N PRO A 469 -8.15 -3.81 -7.79
CA PRO A 469 -8.13 -4.77 -6.69
C PRO A 469 -7.58 -6.13 -7.12
N ALA A 470 -6.57 -6.63 -6.40
CA ALA A 470 -5.99 -7.92 -6.73
C ALA A 470 -5.54 -8.73 -5.52
N VAL A 471 -5.89 -10.02 -5.58
CA VAL A 471 -5.44 -11.07 -4.67
C VAL A 471 -4.66 -12.08 -5.51
N VAL A 472 -3.38 -12.29 -5.19
CA VAL A 472 -2.51 -13.19 -5.97
C VAL A 472 -1.95 -14.30 -5.10
N GLY A 473 -1.49 -15.38 -5.74
CA GLY A 473 -0.87 -16.49 -5.02
C GLY A 473 -1.83 -17.23 -4.10
N VAL A 474 -3.09 -17.38 -4.52
CA VAL A 474 -4.12 -18.10 -3.77
C VAL A 474 -3.94 -19.61 -3.94
N VAL A 475 -2.99 -20.17 -3.20
CA VAL A 475 -2.55 -21.59 -3.32
C VAL A 475 -3.69 -22.57 -3.02
N SER A 476 -4.70 -22.15 -2.25
CA SER A 476 -5.88 -22.96 -1.92
C SER A 476 -6.92 -23.04 -3.06
N LEU A 477 -6.68 -22.39 -4.20
CA LEU A 477 -7.53 -22.45 -5.39
C LEU A 477 -6.80 -23.15 -6.55
N GLU A 478 -7.44 -24.17 -7.11
CA GLU A 478 -7.01 -24.82 -8.35
C GLU A 478 -7.82 -24.23 -9.52
N VAL A 479 -7.13 -23.59 -10.47
CA VAL A 479 -7.76 -22.91 -11.61
C VAL A 479 -7.56 -23.74 -12.88
N ASP A 480 -8.67 -24.18 -13.50
CA ASP A 480 -8.68 -24.95 -14.75
C ASP A 480 -9.28 -24.09 -15.86
N VAL A 481 -8.40 -23.47 -16.65
CA VAL A 481 -8.78 -22.56 -17.75
C VAL A 481 -9.47 -23.32 -18.89
N GLN A 482 -9.11 -24.59 -19.15
CA GLN A 482 -9.73 -25.38 -20.23
C GLN A 482 -11.18 -25.74 -19.92
N ARG A 483 -11.47 -26.08 -18.66
CA ARG A 483 -12.83 -26.37 -18.20
C ARG A 483 -13.59 -25.13 -17.72
N ARG A 484 -12.97 -23.94 -17.75
CA ARG A 484 -13.53 -22.66 -17.31
C ARG A 484 -14.16 -22.74 -15.91
N GLN A 485 -13.40 -23.30 -14.97
CA GLN A 485 -13.82 -23.48 -13.59
C GLN A 485 -12.63 -23.38 -12.63
N MET A 486 -12.91 -23.02 -11.38
CA MET A 486 -11.95 -23.11 -10.28
C MET A 486 -12.50 -23.98 -9.14
N ARG A 487 -11.60 -24.66 -8.44
CA ARG A 487 -11.92 -25.55 -7.32
C ARG A 487 -11.22 -25.06 -6.05
N THR A 488 -11.98 -25.03 -4.97
CA THR A 488 -11.50 -24.67 -3.63
C THR A 488 -10.93 -25.89 -2.89
N SER A 489 -10.12 -25.67 -1.85
CA SER A 489 -9.59 -26.73 -0.99
C SER A 489 -10.67 -27.57 -0.29
N THR A 490 -11.87 -27.02 -0.11
CA THR A 490 -13.04 -27.72 0.45
C THR A 490 -13.81 -28.55 -0.59
N GLY A 491 -13.38 -28.51 -1.86
CA GLY A 491 -13.99 -29.26 -2.97
C GLY A 491 -15.12 -28.55 -3.71
N LYS A 492 -15.51 -27.33 -3.29
CA LYS A 492 -16.50 -26.49 -4.00
C LYS A 492 -15.95 -26.04 -5.36
N VAL A 493 -16.77 -26.13 -6.41
CA VAL A 493 -16.43 -25.74 -7.79
C VAL A 493 -17.23 -24.50 -8.19
N LEU A 494 -16.54 -23.49 -8.71
CA LEU A 494 -17.10 -22.24 -9.23
C LEU A 494 -16.78 -22.12 -10.73
N LYS A 495 -17.76 -21.74 -11.54
CA LYS A 495 -17.69 -21.73 -13.00
C LYS A 495 -17.67 -20.31 -13.56
N GLU A 496 -17.32 -20.19 -14.83
CA GLU A 496 -17.43 -18.92 -15.57
C GLU A 496 -18.87 -18.38 -15.51
N GLY A 497 -19.01 -17.10 -15.17
CA GLY A 497 -20.30 -16.46 -14.95
C GLY A 497 -20.81 -16.45 -13.50
N ASP A 498 -20.26 -17.29 -12.62
CA ASP A 498 -20.59 -17.25 -11.18
C ASP A 498 -20.05 -15.97 -10.55
N TRP A 499 -20.74 -15.47 -9.51
CA TRP A 499 -20.33 -14.27 -8.81
C TRP A 499 -19.20 -14.53 -7.82
N LEU A 500 -18.25 -13.60 -7.80
CA LEU A 500 -17.10 -13.61 -6.92
C LEU A 500 -16.84 -12.21 -6.38
N SER A 501 -16.48 -12.14 -5.09
CA SER A 501 -16.03 -10.91 -4.46
C SER A 501 -14.63 -11.12 -3.90
N ILE A 502 -13.73 -10.19 -4.18
CA ILE A 502 -12.35 -10.21 -3.68
C ILE A 502 -12.05 -8.91 -2.95
N ASP A 503 -11.24 -9.00 -1.89
CA ASP A 503 -10.68 -7.84 -1.19
C ASP A 503 -9.16 -7.90 -1.33
N GLY A 504 -8.62 -7.08 -2.23
CA GLY A 504 -7.20 -6.94 -2.47
C GLY A 504 -6.44 -6.20 -1.36
N GLY A 505 -7.15 -5.58 -0.40
CA GLY A 505 -6.56 -4.98 0.80
C GLY A 505 -6.25 -6.02 1.87
N THR A 506 -7.15 -6.98 2.08
CA THR A 506 -7.01 -8.05 3.09
C THR A 506 -6.49 -9.36 2.50
N GLY A 507 -6.64 -9.58 1.20
CA GLY A 507 -6.26 -10.83 0.52
C GLY A 507 -7.35 -11.89 0.53
N GLU A 508 -8.59 -11.53 0.87
CA GLU A 508 -9.69 -12.48 1.06
C GLU A 508 -10.53 -12.66 -0.21
N VAL A 509 -11.04 -13.88 -0.42
CA VAL A 509 -11.82 -14.28 -1.59
C VAL A 509 -13.12 -14.93 -1.14
N TYR A 510 -14.25 -14.39 -1.59
CA TYR A 510 -15.58 -14.83 -1.19
C TYR A 510 -16.41 -15.29 -2.40
N ALA A 511 -17.13 -16.40 -2.23
CA ALA A 511 -18.13 -16.83 -3.21
C ALA A 511 -19.40 -15.98 -3.10
N GLY A 512 -19.89 -15.47 -4.24
CA GLY A 512 -21.09 -14.65 -4.30
C GLY A 512 -20.82 -13.14 -4.38
N GLU A 513 -21.90 -12.36 -4.37
CA GLU A 513 -21.89 -10.90 -4.41
C GLU A 513 -21.97 -10.36 -2.98
N LEU A 514 -20.89 -9.74 -2.52
CA LEU A 514 -20.88 -8.94 -1.30
C LEU A 514 -21.17 -7.48 -1.62
N ALA A 515 -21.77 -6.75 -0.69
CA ALA A 515 -21.91 -5.30 -0.84
C ALA A 515 -20.52 -4.63 -0.79
N THR A 516 -20.28 -3.69 -1.71
CA THR A 516 -19.13 -2.78 -1.64
C THR A 516 -19.59 -1.40 -1.24
N VAL A 517 -18.75 -0.72 -0.47
CA VAL A 517 -18.91 0.68 -0.10
C VAL A 517 -17.73 1.42 -0.72
N VAL A 518 -18.01 2.43 -1.54
CA VAL A 518 -16.98 3.39 -1.94
C VAL A 518 -16.95 4.43 -0.82
N PRO A 519 -15.83 4.58 -0.09
CA PRO A 519 -15.76 5.55 0.98
C PRO A 519 -16.07 6.95 0.45
N ASP A 520 -16.96 7.64 1.17
CA ASP A 520 -17.45 8.94 0.76
C ASP A 520 -16.33 9.97 0.91
N VAL A 521 -15.93 10.60 -0.19
CA VAL A 521 -14.94 11.69 -0.17
C VAL A 521 -15.45 12.95 0.53
N THR A 522 -16.74 12.97 0.87
CA THR A 522 -17.35 13.97 1.74
C THR A 522 -17.32 13.58 3.21
N ASP A 523 -16.66 12.48 3.58
CA ASP A 523 -16.43 12.12 4.98
C ASP A 523 -15.85 13.32 5.74
N PRO A 524 -16.48 13.72 6.86
CA PRO A 524 -16.15 14.96 7.54
C PRO A 524 -14.72 14.94 8.11
N TYR A 525 -14.21 13.78 8.53
CA TYR A 525 -12.85 13.65 9.04
C TYR A 525 -11.83 13.73 7.90
N PHE A 526 -12.13 13.11 6.76
CA PHE A 526 -11.29 13.20 5.56
C PHE A 526 -11.16 14.63 5.04
N VAL A 527 -12.29 15.33 4.88
CA VAL A 527 -12.32 16.73 4.43
C VAL A 527 -11.59 17.64 5.42
N GLU A 528 -11.79 17.44 6.72
CA GLU A 528 -11.14 18.25 7.76
C GLU A 528 -9.62 18.04 7.79
N LEU A 529 -9.14 16.79 7.70
CA LEU A 529 -7.71 16.47 7.64
C LEU A 529 -7.06 17.13 6.41
N LEU A 530 -7.68 17.00 5.24
CA LEU A 530 -7.17 17.58 4.00
C LEU A 530 -7.24 19.12 3.97
N SER A 531 -8.19 19.71 4.69
CA SER A 531 -8.24 21.16 4.93
C SER A 531 -7.05 21.63 5.77
N TRP A 532 -6.66 20.87 6.79
CA TRP A 532 -5.43 21.17 7.54
C TRP A 532 -4.18 20.99 6.67
N ALA A 533 -4.11 19.93 5.87
CA ALA A 533 -3.01 19.71 4.93
C ALA A 533 -2.87 20.88 3.94
N ASP A 534 -3.99 21.37 3.39
CA ASP A 534 -4.01 22.55 2.51
C ASP A 534 -3.47 23.81 3.19
N GLY A 535 -3.71 23.99 4.49
CA GLY A 535 -3.18 25.10 5.26
C GLY A 535 -1.66 25.06 5.47
N PHE A 536 -1.04 23.87 5.35
CA PHE A 536 0.42 23.70 5.53
C PHE A 536 1.19 23.64 4.22
N ARG A 537 0.59 23.11 3.14
CA ARG A 537 1.32 22.92 1.88
C ARG A 537 1.66 24.26 1.20
N ARG A 538 2.85 24.31 0.60
CA ARG A 538 3.28 25.42 -0.28
C ARG A 538 2.93 25.14 -1.76
N LEU A 539 3.12 23.90 -2.20
CA LEU A 539 2.88 23.50 -3.59
C LEU A 539 1.38 23.56 -3.91
N GLY A 540 1.05 24.11 -5.08
CA GLY A 540 -0.23 23.85 -5.72
C GLY A 540 -0.37 22.37 -6.08
N VAL A 541 -1.57 21.82 -5.96
CA VAL A 541 -1.87 20.46 -6.43
C VAL A 541 -2.94 20.58 -7.50
N TRP A 542 -2.55 20.29 -8.73
CA TRP A 542 -3.39 20.35 -9.92
C TRP A 542 -3.67 18.94 -10.41
N ALA A 543 -4.54 18.81 -11.41
CA ALA A 543 -4.87 17.52 -12.00
C ALA A 543 -4.49 17.41 -13.47
N ASN A 544 -4.20 16.19 -13.89
CA ASN A 544 -4.13 15.77 -15.27
C ASN A 544 -5.52 15.26 -15.63
N ALA A 545 -6.28 16.03 -16.40
CA ALA A 545 -7.63 15.66 -16.80
C ALA A 545 -7.93 16.23 -18.19
N ASP A 546 -8.45 15.38 -19.05
CA ASP A 546 -8.66 15.70 -20.46
C ASP A 546 -10.14 16.00 -20.74
N TYR A 547 -11.06 15.45 -19.94
CA TYR A 547 -12.50 15.62 -20.08
C TYR A 547 -13.12 16.39 -18.91
N ALA A 548 -14.26 17.06 -19.17
CA ALA A 548 -14.98 17.84 -18.17
C ALA A 548 -15.33 17.01 -16.91
N ARG A 549 -15.81 15.77 -17.08
CA ARG A 549 -16.14 14.85 -15.98
C ARG A 549 -14.95 14.59 -15.03
N ASP A 550 -13.75 14.46 -15.60
CA ASP A 550 -12.53 14.15 -14.84
C ASP A 550 -12.01 15.41 -14.15
N ALA A 551 -12.17 16.57 -14.79
CA ALA A 551 -11.90 17.88 -14.21
C ALA A 551 -12.84 18.19 -13.04
N GLU A 552 -14.14 17.92 -13.15
CA GLU A 552 -15.11 18.07 -12.05
C GLU A 552 -14.75 17.17 -10.86
N ARG A 553 -14.39 15.91 -11.14
CA ARG A 553 -13.93 14.97 -10.10
C ARG A 553 -12.66 15.47 -9.42
N ALA A 554 -11.66 15.89 -10.20
CA ALA A 554 -10.42 16.46 -9.66
C ALA A 554 -10.70 17.68 -8.78
N ARG A 555 -11.60 18.58 -9.20
CA ARG A 555 -12.00 19.75 -8.44
C ARG A 555 -12.67 19.37 -7.12
N LYS A 556 -13.55 18.36 -7.10
CA LYS A 556 -14.16 17.82 -5.87
C LYS A 556 -13.11 17.28 -4.89
N PHE A 557 -12.02 16.70 -5.40
CA PHE A 557 -10.89 16.25 -4.58
C PHE A 557 -9.93 17.38 -4.15
N GLY A 558 -10.20 18.63 -4.54
CA GLY A 558 -9.43 19.81 -4.14
C GLY A 558 -8.30 20.20 -5.10
N ALA A 559 -8.36 19.76 -6.37
CA ALA A 559 -7.42 20.23 -7.38
C ALA A 559 -7.58 21.75 -7.59
N ALA A 560 -6.45 22.46 -7.61
CA ALA A 560 -6.40 23.91 -7.77
C ALA A 560 -6.22 24.37 -9.23
N GLY A 561 -6.43 23.46 -10.20
CA GLY A 561 -6.28 23.71 -11.63
C GLY A 561 -6.02 22.42 -12.41
N ILE A 562 -5.87 22.54 -13.72
CA ILE A 562 -5.40 21.48 -14.62
C ILE A 562 -3.97 21.79 -15.05
N GLY A 563 -3.02 20.90 -14.73
CA GLY A 563 -1.62 21.01 -15.15
C GLY A 563 -1.31 20.30 -16.46
N LEU A 564 -2.19 19.41 -16.89
CA LEU A 564 -2.09 18.74 -18.18
C LEU A 564 -3.48 18.29 -18.67
N CYS A 565 -3.93 18.89 -19.75
CA CYS A 565 -5.01 18.39 -20.60
C CYS A 565 -4.39 17.93 -21.93
N ARG A 566 -4.48 16.64 -22.21
CA ARG A 566 -3.98 15.98 -23.43
C ARG A 566 -5.03 16.05 -24.53
N THR A 567 -4.70 16.73 -25.62
CA THR A 567 -5.65 16.94 -26.71
C THR A 567 -5.79 15.73 -27.63
N GLU A 568 -4.78 14.87 -27.66
CA GLU A 568 -4.77 13.60 -28.39
C GLU A 568 -5.88 12.64 -27.93
N HIS A 569 -6.19 12.60 -26.64
CA HIS A 569 -7.29 11.76 -26.12
C HIS A 569 -8.64 12.20 -26.69
N MET A 570 -8.84 13.51 -26.87
CA MET A 570 -10.03 14.07 -27.51
C MET A 570 -10.13 13.71 -29.00
N PHE A 571 -9.05 13.27 -29.65
CA PHE A 571 -9.05 12.82 -31.04
C PHE A 571 -9.32 11.32 -31.19
N PHE A 572 -9.05 10.53 -30.15
CA PHE A 572 -9.29 9.08 -30.14
C PHE A 572 -10.76 8.69 -29.91
N GLU A 573 -11.66 9.64 -29.62
CA GLU A 573 -13.09 9.34 -29.51
C GLU A 573 -13.63 8.71 -30.81
N ALA A 574 -14.50 7.70 -30.67
CA ALA A 574 -14.97 6.88 -31.79
C ALA A 574 -15.62 7.69 -32.93
N GLU A 575 -16.28 8.80 -32.62
CA GLU A 575 -16.92 9.68 -33.60
C GLU A 575 -15.91 10.57 -34.36
N ARG A 576 -14.73 10.79 -33.79
CA ARG A 576 -13.72 11.76 -34.28
C ARG A 576 -12.57 11.07 -34.98
N LEU A 577 -12.19 9.88 -34.51
CA LEU A 577 -11.10 9.10 -35.07
C LEU A 577 -11.20 8.95 -36.60
N PRO A 578 -12.37 8.66 -37.22
CA PRO A 578 -12.48 8.60 -38.69
C PRO A 578 -12.18 9.94 -39.39
N VAL A 579 -12.53 11.06 -38.75
CA VAL A 579 -12.27 12.42 -39.28
C VAL A 579 -10.77 12.74 -39.19
N VAL A 580 -10.12 12.34 -38.09
CA VAL A 580 -8.66 12.47 -37.90
C VAL A 580 -7.90 11.61 -38.90
N GLN A 581 -8.31 10.35 -39.09
CA GLN A 581 -7.71 9.47 -40.11
C GLN A 581 -7.87 10.06 -41.51
N SER A 582 -9.04 10.62 -41.83
CA SER A 582 -9.26 11.31 -43.10
C SER A 582 -8.38 12.54 -43.27
N MET A 583 -8.15 13.31 -42.19
CA MET A 583 -7.22 14.43 -42.18
C MET A 583 -5.77 13.99 -42.46
N ILE A 584 -5.34 12.87 -41.85
CA ILE A 584 -3.99 12.31 -42.04
C ILE A 584 -3.79 11.85 -43.49
N LEU A 585 -4.81 11.18 -44.06
CA LEU A 585 -4.77 10.64 -45.43
C LEU A 585 -5.02 11.70 -46.53
N ALA A 586 -5.29 12.95 -46.16
CA ALA A 586 -5.56 14.03 -47.09
C ALA A 586 -4.31 14.39 -47.92
N ARG A 587 -4.46 14.50 -49.24
CA ARG A 587 -3.35 14.74 -50.19
C ARG A 587 -3.09 16.21 -50.47
N SER A 588 -4.02 17.09 -50.12
CA SER A 588 -3.87 18.54 -50.30
C SER A 588 -4.20 19.29 -49.01
N THR A 589 -3.63 20.49 -48.90
CA THR A 589 -3.90 21.44 -47.81
C THR A 589 -5.38 21.80 -47.71
N GLU A 590 -6.08 21.89 -48.83
CA GLU A 590 -7.51 22.23 -48.88
C GLU A 590 -8.38 21.10 -48.34
N GLN A 591 -8.08 19.84 -48.73
CA GLN A 591 -8.77 18.66 -48.20
C GLN A 591 -8.55 18.55 -46.69
N ARG A 592 -7.31 18.75 -46.25
CA ARG A 592 -6.96 18.74 -44.83
C ARG A 592 -7.71 19.81 -44.05
N ALA A 593 -7.79 21.04 -44.58
CA ALA A 593 -8.53 22.14 -43.97
C ALA A 593 -10.02 21.82 -43.81
N GLN A 594 -10.64 21.11 -44.77
CA GLN A 594 -12.03 20.66 -44.66
C GLN A 594 -12.24 19.68 -43.50
N HIS A 595 -11.30 18.76 -43.27
CA HIS A 595 -11.38 17.83 -42.13
C HIS A 595 -11.12 18.55 -40.80
N LEU A 596 -10.15 19.47 -40.75
CA LEU A 596 -9.89 20.30 -39.57
C LEU A 596 -11.11 21.17 -39.19
N ALA A 597 -11.84 21.70 -40.17
CA ALA A 597 -13.07 22.45 -39.94
C ALA A 597 -14.19 21.62 -39.30
N LYS A 598 -14.19 20.29 -39.51
CA LYS A 598 -15.11 19.35 -38.83
C LYS A 598 -14.68 19.06 -37.39
N LEU A 599 -13.37 19.00 -37.13
CA LEU A 599 -12.81 18.76 -35.80
C LEU A 599 -12.94 19.98 -34.88
N LEU A 600 -12.84 21.19 -35.44
CA LEU A 600 -12.91 22.45 -34.69
C LEU A 600 -14.11 22.56 -33.73
N PRO A 601 -15.38 22.40 -34.16
CA PRO A 601 -16.53 22.53 -33.26
C PRO A 601 -16.56 21.44 -32.18
N MET A 602 -16.06 20.24 -32.47
CA MET A 602 -16.00 19.13 -31.52
C MET A 602 -15.01 19.45 -30.39
N GLN A 603 -13.79 19.86 -30.75
CA GLN A 603 -12.76 20.20 -29.77
C GLN A 603 -13.12 21.47 -28.97
N ARG A 604 -13.75 22.46 -29.61
CA ARG A 604 -14.29 23.65 -28.93
C ARG A 604 -15.29 23.26 -27.84
N GLY A 605 -16.19 22.31 -28.14
CA GLY A 605 -17.17 21.79 -27.17
C GLY A 605 -16.52 21.20 -25.92
N ASP A 606 -15.45 20.42 -26.08
CA ASP A 606 -14.72 19.84 -24.94
C ASP A 606 -14.10 20.91 -24.07
N PHE A 607 -13.46 21.92 -24.68
CA PHE A 607 -12.83 23.01 -23.95
C PHE A 607 -13.86 23.88 -23.22
N VAL A 608 -15.05 24.10 -23.79
CA VAL A 608 -16.16 24.76 -23.08
C VAL A 608 -16.53 23.97 -21.82
N GLY A 609 -16.69 22.65 -21.93
CA GLY A 609 -16.94 21.77 -20.78
C GLY A 609 -15.83 21.85 -19.73
N LEU A 610 -14.57 21.82 -20.18
CA LEU A 610 -13.39 21.86 -19.30
C LEU A 610 -13.27 23.21 -18.56
N PHE A 611 -13.49 24.33 -19.25
CA PHE A 611 -13.46 25.66 -18.63
C PHE A 611 -14.61 25.87 -17.65
N LYS A 612 -15.82 25.37 -17.96
CA LYS A 612 -16.96 25.39 -17.02
C LYS A 612 -16.65 24.59 -15.75
N ALA A 613 -16.11 23.38 -15.91
CA ALA A 613 -15.71 22.53 -14.78
C ALA A 613 -14.66 23.20 -13.88
N MET A 614 -13.76 24.00 -14.47
CA MET A 614 -12.65 24.67 -13.80
C MET A 614 -12.83 26.19 -13.64
N ASP A 615 -14.07 26.67 -13.53
CA ASP A 615 -14.37 28.10 -13.32
C ASP A 615 -13.50 28.73 -12.21
N GLY A 616 -12.71 29.74 -12.59
CA GLY A 616 -11.79 30.50 -11.75
C GLY A 616 -10.37 29.93 -11.64
N LEU A 617 -10.13 28.71 -12.11
CA LEU A 617 -8.88 27.96 -11.99
C LEU A 617 -8.11 27.90 -13.32
N PRO A 618 -6.77 27.79 -13.29
CA PRO A 618 -5.95 27.65 -14.49
C PRO A 618 -6.18 26.29 -15.18
N VAL A 619 -6.19 26.31 -16.51
CA VAL A 619 -6.32 25.09 -17.34
C VAL A 619 -5.18 25.05 -18.36
N THR A 620 -4.25 24.11 -18.16
CA THR A 620 -3.08 23.91 -19.02
C THR A 620 -3.35 22.86 -20.07
N ILE A 621 -3.40 23.30 -21.33
CA ILE A 621 -3.76 22.49 -22.50
C ILE A 621 -2.48 22.24 -23.29
N ARG A 622 -2.13 20.96 -23.45
CA ARG A 622 -1.02 20.52 -24.28
C ARG A 622 -1.50 20.35 -25.70
N LEU A 623 -0.83 21.01 -26.64
CA LEU A 623 -1.09 20.78 -28.07
C LEU A 623 -0.72 19.35 -28.46
N ILE A 624 -1.15 18.93 -29.65
CA ILE A 624 -0.99 17.54 -30.10
C ILE A 624 0.47 17.08 -29.97
N ASP A 625 0.64 15.91 -29.35
CA ASP A 625 1.94 15.35 -29.03
C ASP A 625 2.28 14.07 -29.82
N PRO A 626 1.42 13.06 -29.98
CA PRO A 626 1.82 11.81 -30.63
C PRO A 626 2.08 11.96 -32.14
N PRO A 627 2.92 11.10 -32.73
CA PRO A 627 3.08 11.00 -34.18
C PRO A 627 1.77 10.53 -34.83
N LEU A 628 1.56 10.94 -36.09
CA LEU A 628 0.28 10.72 -36.78
C LEU A 628 -0.05 9.24 -37.01
N HIS A 629 0.94 8.36 -37.10
CA HIS A 629 0.71 6.93 -37.30
C HIS A 629 -0.01 6.27 -36.12
N GLU A 630 0.04 6.84 -34.91
CA GLU A 630 -0.70 6.31 -33.74
C GLU A 630 -2.23 6.43 -33.89
N PHE A 631 -2.73 7.30 -34.76
CA PHE A 631 -4.17 7.41 -35.06
C PHE A 631 -4.64 6.48 -36.18
N LEU A 632 -3.70 5.81 -36.85
CA LEU A 632 -3.99 4.85 -37.92
C LEU A 632 -3.98 3.42 -37.35
N PRO A 633 -4.71 2.48 -37.98
CA PRO A 633 -4.60 1.06 -37.60
C PRO A 633 -3.15 0.56 -37.73
N SER A 634 -2.77 -0.40 -36.89
CA SER A 634 -1.39 -0.90 -36.88
C SER A 634 -1.02 -1.59 -38.20
N HIS A 635 0.27 -1.59 -38.52
CA HIS A 635 0.80 -2.23 -39.73
C HIS A 635 0.41 -3.71 -39.80
N ASP A 636 0.56 -4.44 -38.70
CA ASP A 636 0.23 -5.87 -38.61
C ASP A 636 -1.27 -6.13 -38.77
N GLU A 637 -2.14 -5.30 -38.18
CA GLU A 637 -3.60 -5.41 -38.36
C GLU A 637 -4.01 -5.16 -39.81
N LEU A 638 -3.42 -4.14 -40.45
CA LEU A 638 -3.69 -3.83 -41.84
C LEU A 638 -3.22 -4.95 -42.77
N GLN A 639 -2.02 -5.50 -42.54
CA GLN A 639 -1.51 -6.63 -43.30
C GLN A 639 -2.40 -7.87 -43.16
N LYS A 640 -2.77 -8.23 -41.93
CA LYS A 640 -3.70 -9.35 -41.67
C LYS A 640 -5.04 -9.14 -42.37
N ALA A 641 -5.64 -7.95 -42.25
CA ALA A 641 -6.91 -7.64 -42.88
C ALA A 641 -6.83 -7.65 -44.42
N ILE A 642 -5.72 -7.21 -45.00
CA ILE A 642 -5.48 -7.28 -46.45
C ILE A 642 -5.36 -8.74 -46.91
N VAL A 643 -4.60 -9.57 -46.21
CA VAL A 643 -4.46 -11.01 -46.52
C VAL A 643 -5.80 -11.75 -46.40
N GLU A 644 -6.60 -11.41 -45.38
CA GLU A 644 -7.94 -11.96 -45.21
C GLU A 644 -8.87 -11.59 -46.37
N LEU A 645 -8.92 -10.31 -46.74
CA LEU A 645 -9.73 -9.84 -47.88
C LEU A 645 -9.29 -10.46 -49.21
N GLU A 646 -7.97 -10.58 -49.45
CA GLU A 646 -7.43 -11.26 -50.63
C GLU A 646 -7.83 -12.74 -50.66
N THR A 647 -7.84 -13.40 -49.51
CA THR A 647 -8.25 -14.81 -49.39
C THR A 647 -9.75 -14.96 -49.66
N ARG A 648 -10.60 -14.08 -49.09
CA ARG A 648 -12.04 -14.08 -49.35
C ARG A 648 -12.38 -13.82 -50.82
N LEU A 649 -11.66 -12.91 -51.47
CA LEU A 649 -11.75 -12.67 -52.92
C LEU A 649 -11.38 -13.92 -53.73
N ARG A 650 -10.32 -14.65 -53.34
CA ARG A 650 -9.92 -15.90 -54.01
C ARG A 650 -10.92 -17.04 -53.81
N LEU A 651 -11.60 -17.08 -52.67
CA LEU A 651 -12.59 -18.10 -52.32
C LEU A 651 -14.01 -17.74 -52.79
N SER A 652 -14.21 -16.57 -53.43
CA SER A 652 -15.53 -16.03 -53.79
C SER A 652 -16.49 -15.93 -52.60
N ASP A 653 -15.96 -15.63 -51.41
CA ASP A 653 -16.69 -15.59 -50.15
C ASP A 653 -17.13 -14.16 -49.79
N GLY A 654 -18.16 -13.70 -50.50
CA GLY A 654 -18.77 -12.37 -50.36
C GLY A 654 -19.02 -11.68 -51.71
N ASP A 655 -19.40 -10.41 -51.67
CA ASP A 655 -19.56 -9.58 -52.87
C ASP A 655 -18.18 -9.10 -53.40
N PRO A 656 -17.74 -9.53 -54.59
CA PRO A 656 -16.42 -9.19 -55.12
C PRO A 656 -16.17 -7.69 -55.27
N GLU A 657 -17.17 -6.91 -55.69
CA GLU A 657 -16.98 -5.46 -55.90
C GLU A 657 -16.77 -4.73 -54.57
N ALA A 658 -17.54 -5.10 -53.54
CA ALA A 658 -17.41 -4.57 -52.20
C ALA A 658 -16.07 -4.94 -51.56
N LEU A 659 -15.66 -6.22 -51.68
CA LEU A 659 -14.38 -6.70 -51.15
C LEU A 659 -13.18 -6.04 -51.84
N GLU A 660 -13.24 -5.84 -53.17
CA GLU A 660 -12.20 -5.12 -53.89
C GLU A 660 -12.13 -3.64 -53.48
N ALA A 661 -13.27 -2.99 -53.28
CA ALA A 661 -13.31 -1.61 -52.82
C ALA A 661 -12.68 -1.46 -51.43
N GLU A 662 -13.01 -2.38 -50.50
CA GLU A 662 -12.43 -2.42 -49.16
C GLU A 662 -10.92 -2.72 -49.20
N LEU A 663 -10.49 -3.67 -50.03
CA LEU A 663 -9.07 -4.01 -50.24
C LEU A 663 -8.29 -2.80 -50.75
N ARG A 664 -8.81 -2.08 -51.76
CA ARG A 664 -8.19 -0.85 -52.27
C ARG A 664 -8.08 0.22 -51.18
N ALA A 665 -9.11 0.38 -50.35
CA ALA A 665 -9.10 1.33 -49.25
C ALA A 665 -8.04 0.96 -48.20
N LYS A 666 -7.99 -0.30 -47.74
CA LYS A 666 -7.00 -0.75 -46.75
C LYS A 666 -5.57 -0.69 -47.27
N ARG A 667 -5.31 -1.03 -48.53
CA ARG A 667 -3.97 -0.87 -49.15
C ARG A 667 -3.53 0.58 -49.16
N LYS A 668 -4.41 1.53 -49.49
CA LYS A 668 -4.09 2.96 -49.44
C LYS A 668 -3.73 3.43 -48.02
N VAL A 669 -4.41 2.91 -47.00
CA VAL A 669 -4.07 3.20 -45.60
C VAL A 669 -2.73 2.57 -45.25
N LEU A 670 -2.48 1.32 -45.64
CA LEU A 670 -1.20 0.64 -45.43
C LEU A 670 -0.03 1.42 -46.05
N ASP A 671 -0.14 1.86 -47.30
CA ASP A 671 0.90 2.68 -47.97
C ASP A 671 1.22 3.95 -47.15
N SER A 672 0.20 4.56 -46.55
CA SER A 672 0.34 5.76 -45.73
C SER A 672 1.00 5.44 -44.38
N VAL A 673 0.59 4.33 -43.74
CA VAL A 673 1.20 3.84 -42.49
C VAL A 673 2.67 3.50 -42.72
N GLU A 674 3.02 2.83 -43.81
CA GLU A 674 4.40 2.49 -44.17
C GLU A 674 5.24 3.75 -44.44
N ALA A 675 4.69 4.75 -45.13
CA ALA A 675 5.39 6.01 -45.38
C ALA A 675 5.63 6.83 -44.11
N MET A 676 4.77 6.72 -43.10
CA MET A 676 4.88 7.41 -41.81
C MET A 676 5.49 6.54 -40.71
N ARG A 677 5.92 5.31 -41.03
CA ARG A 677 6.49 4.38 -40.06
C ARG A 677 7.85 4.87 -39.60
N GLU A 678 8.00 5.00 -38.30
CA GLU A 678 9.27 5.38 -37.67
C GLU A 678 9.85 4.18 -36.92
N GLN A 679 11.18 4.07 -36.90
CA GLN A 679 11.86 3.03 -36.11
C GLN A 679 11.72 3.27 -34.60
N ASN A 680 11.72 4.54 -34.18
CA ASN A 680 11.61 4.96 -32.79
C ASN A 680 10.59 6.10 -32.67
N PRO A 681 9.27 5.79 -32.66
CA PRO A 681 8.20 6.81 -32.61
C PRO A 681 8.33 7.81 -31.45
N MET A 682 8.86 7.37 -30.31
CA MET A 682 9.14 8.22 -29.15
C MET A 682 9.99 9.46 -29.48
N LEU A 683 10.94 9.34 -30.41
CA LEU A 683 11.89 10.40 -30.75
C LEU A 683 11.65 11.00 -32.15
N GLY A 684 10.54 10.66 -32.79
CA GLY A 684 10.24 10.97 -34.19
C GLY A 684 9.57 12.31 -34.46
N LEU A 685 8.77 12.34 -35.54
CA LEU A 685 8.01 13.49 -36.02
C LEU A 685 6.72 13.67 -35.20
N ARG A 686 6.89 14.26 -34.02
CA ARG A 686 5.83 14.45 -33.03
C ARG A 686 5.96 15.80 -32.30
N GLY A 687 4.99 16.14 -31.45
CA GLY A 687 5.00 17.36 -30.64
C GLY A 687 5.26 18.66 -31.44
N VAL A 688 6.17 19.51 -30.95
CA VAL A 688 6.55 20.78 -31.63
C VAL A 688 6.95 20.60 -33.09
N ARG A 689 7.59 19.47 -33.43
CA ARG A 689 8.09 19.19 -34.79
C ARG A 689 6.93 18.95 -35.74
N LEU A 690 5.94 18.18 -35.29
CA LEU A 690 4.69 17.97 -36.03
C LEU A 690 3.95 19.30 -36.20
N GLY A 691 3.87 20.12 -35.14
CA GLY A 691 3.25 21.44 -35.22
C GLY A 691 3.95 22.39 -36.20
N ILE A 692 5.28 22.28 -36.37
CA ILE A 692 6.04 23.07 -37.36
C ILE A 692 5.80 22.53 -38.77
N HIS A 693 5.74 21.21 -38.92
CA HIS A 693 5.50 20.55 -40.20
C HIS A 693 4.07 20.74 -40.72
N MET A 694 3.10 20.78 -39.81
CA MET A 694 1.65 20.91 -40.09
C MET A 694 1.03 22.05 -39.26
N PRO A 695 1.35 23.31 -39.57
CA PRO A 695 0.93 24.48 -38.78
C PRO A 695 -0.60 24.66 -38.70
N GLU A 696 -1.35 24.22 -39.70
CA GLU A 696 -2.81 24.28 -39.74
C GLU A 696 -3.47 23.49 -38.60
N LEU A 697 -2.84 22.41 -38.14
CA LEU A 697 -3.36 21.58 -37.05
C LEU A 697 -3.30 22.32 -35.72
N VAL A 698 -2.13 22.89 -35.38
CA VAL A 698 -1.95 23.65 -34.14
C VAL A 698 -2.68 25.00 -34.16
N ARG A 699 -2.86 25.63 -35.34
CA ARG A 699 -3.76 26.80 -35.49
C ARG A 699 -5.20 26.44 -35.18
N MET A 700 -5.69 25.29 -35.67
CA MET A 700 -7.05 24.83 -35.38
C MET A 700 -7.25 24.61 -33.87
N GLN A 701 -6.29 23.96 -33.20
CA GLN A 701 -6.36 23.78 -31.74
C GLN A 701 -6.36 25.12 -30.99
N MET A 702 -5.50 26.07 -31.39
CA MET A 702 -5.46 27.40 -30.79
C MET A 702 -6.80 28.13 -30.92
N ARG A 703 -7.41 28.05 -32.11
CA ARG A 703 -8.74 28.61 -32.37
C ARG A 703 -9.80 27.95 -31.52
N ALA A 704 -9.82 26.61 -31.43
CA ALA A 704 -10.77 25.88 -30.59
C ALA A 704 -10.70 26.32 -29.12
N ILE A 705 -9.48 26.44 -28.57
CA ILE A 705 -9.23 26.86 -27.18
C ILE A 705 -9.77 28.27 -26.93
N LEU A 706 -9.44 29.24 -27.79
CA LEU A 706 -9.81 30.63 -27.55
C LEU A 706 -11.28 30.93 -27.87
N GLU A 707 -11.87 30.28 -28.88
CA GLU A 707 -13.31 30.40 -29.12
C GLU A 707 -14.11 29.85 -27.93
N ALA A 708 -13.70 28.69 -27.38
CA ALA A 708 -14.31 28.13 -26.17
C ALA A 708 -14.14 29.06 -24.96
N ALA A 709 -12.96 29.66 -24.79
CA ALA A 709 -12.70 30.60 -23.73
C ALA A 709 -13.57 31.87 -23.85
N CYS A 710 -13.74 32.41 -25.06
CA CYS A 710 -14.63 33.55 -25.31
C CYS A 710 -16.09 33.21 -25.01
N GLU A 711 -16.57 32.04 -25.44
CA GLU A 711 -17.92 31.55 -25.15
C GLU A 711 -18.17 31.47 -23.63
N CYS A 712 -17.27 30.83 -22.89
CA CYS A 712 -17.34 30.73 -21.43
C CYS A 712 -17.33 32.11 -20.75
N VAL A 713 -16.50 33.06 -21.21
CA VAL A 713 -16.47 34.41 -20.65
C VAL A 713 -17.79 35.16 -20.88
N ARG A 714 -18.44 34.98 -22.03
CA ARG A 714 -19.78 35.56 -22.29
C ARG A 714 -20.83 34.99 -21.34
N GLU A 715 -20.70 33.74 -20.95
CA GLU A 715 -21.54 33.08 -19.96
C GLU A 715 -21.17 33.42 -18.50
N GLY A 716 -20.16 34.27 -18.28
CA GLY A 716 -19.74 34.70 -16.94
C GLY A 716 -18.73 33.78 -16.24
N VAL A 717 -18.22 32.75 -16.93
CA VAL A 717 -17.19 31.84 -16.42
C VAL A 717 -15.83 32.51 -16.46
N LYS A 718 -15.05 32.40 -15.37
CA LYS A 718 -13.69 32.94 -15.27
C LYS A 718 -12.69 31.94 -15.82
N VAL A 719 -12.24 32.16 -17.05
CA VAL A 719 -11.27 31.29 -17.72
C VAL A 719 -9.82 31.79 -17.56
N LYS A 720 -8.89 30.84 -17.45
CA LYS A 720 -7.43 31.09 -17.39
C LYS A 720 -6.68 30.07 -18.26
N PRO A 721 -6.80 30.17 -19.59
CA PRO A 721 -6.17 29.23 -20.51
C PRO A 721 -4.64 29.36 -20.52
N LYS A 722 -3.97 28.22 -20.42
CA LYS A 722 -2.52 28.09 -20.57
C LYS A 722 -2.23 27.13 -21.73
N ILE A 723 -1.50 27.59 -22.73
CA ILE A 723 -1.20 26.83 -23.94
C ILE A 723 0.24 26.31 -23.83
N MET A 724 0.39 24.99 -23.86
CA MET A 724 1.65 24.30 -23.63
C MET A 724 2.13 23.58 -24.90
N ILE A 725 3.35 23.88 -25.32
CA ILE A 725 3.99 23.28 -26.49
C ILE A 725 4.87 22.10 -26.03
N PRO A 726 4.62 20.86 -26.50
CA PRO A 726 5.38 19.66 -26.14
C PRO A 726 6.66 19.50 -26.97
N LEU A 727 7.59 18.70 -26.45
CA LEU A 727 8.82 18.19 -27.07
C LEU A 727 9.78 19.27 -27.60
N VAL A 728 9.80 20.44 -26.97
CA VAL A 728 10.71 21.54 -27.32
C VAL A 728 12.14 21.14 -26.97
N SER A 729 13.08 21.38 -27.90
CA SER A 729 14.50 21.10 -27.70
C SER A 729 15.37 22.35 -27.90
N THR A 730 14.85 23.37 -28.58
CA THR A 730 15.52 24.64 -28.88
C THR A 730 14.59 25.83 -28.60
N SER A 731 15.16 27.00 -28.29
CA SER A 731 14.36 28.23 -28.16
C SER A 731 13.74 28.69 -29.49
N ALA A 732 14.37 28.37 -30.63
CA ALA A 732 13.89 28.72 -31.96
C ALA A 732 12.60 27.97 -32.33
N GLU A 733 12.50 26.67 -31.99
CA GLU A 733 11.26 25.89 -32.15
C GLU A 733 10.09 26.54 -31.40
N LEU A 734 10.34 26.92 -30.15
CA LEU A 734 9.32 27.58 -29.30
C LEU A 734 8.96 28.97 -29.84
N GLN A 735 9.95 29.77 -30.25
CA GLN A 735 9.71 31.10 -30.81
C GLN A 735 8.85 31.04 -32.07
N LEU A 736 9.15 30.11 -32.99
CA LEU A 736 8.41 29.93 -34.23
C LEU A 736 6.96 29.54 -33.96
N GLN A 737 6.74 28.53 -33.09
CA GLN A 737 5.39 28.12 -32.69
C GLN A 737 4.63 29.25 -32.00
N ARG A 738 5.27 29.96 -31.07
CA ARG A 738 4.62 31.06 -30.36
C ARG A 738 4.15 32.15 -31.31
N ALA A 739 4.98 32.56 -32.28
CA ALA A 739 4.61 33.58 -33.26
C ALA A 739 3.39 33.13 -34.10
N LEU A 740 3.38 31.86 -34.52
CA LEU A 740 2.27 31.25 -35.27
C LEU A 740 0.96 31.29 -34.47
N LEU A 741 1.02 30.91 -33.19
CA LEU A 741 -0.16 30.81 -32.33
C LEU A 741 -0.65 32.19 -31.84
N GLU A 742 0.25 33.15 -31.62
CA GLU A 742 -0.12 34.54 -31.30
C GLU A 742 -0.83 35.21 -32.48
N GLU A 743 -0.40 34.96 -33.72
CA GLU A 743 -1.08 35.45 -34.92
C GLU A 743 -2.53 34.95 -34.98
N GLU A 744 -2.75 33.65 -34.75
CA GLU A 744 -4.11 33.07 -34.75
C GLU A 744 -4.93 33.56 -33.56
N ALA A 745 -4.31 33.72 -32.38
CA ALA A 745 -4.97 34.25 -31.20
C ALA A 745 -5.53 35.66 -31.41
N GLN A 746 -4.73 36.55 -32.02
CA GLN A 746 -5.15 37.91 -32.34
C GLN A 746 -6.33 37.94 -33.32
N LYS A 747 -6.35 37.03 -34.30
CA LYS A 747 -7.48 36.90 -35.24
C LYS A 747 -8.76 36.51 -34.50
N VAL A 748 -8.72 35.44 -33.71
CA VAL A 748 -9.89 34.94 -32.97
C VAL A 748 -10.42 36.00 -32.01
N LEU A 749 -9.54 36.63 -31.21
CA LEU A 749 -9.97 37.65 -30.26
C LEU A 749 -10.58 38.88 -30.92
N LYS A 750 -10.08 39.27 -32.11
CA LYS A 750 -10.66 40.34 -32.92
C LYS A 750 -12.01 39.96 -33.52
N GLU A 751 -12.14 38.74 -34.06
CA GLU A 751 -13.40 38.20 -34.60
C GLU A 751 -14.48 38.10 -33.53
N GLN A 752 -14.10 37.76 -32.29
CA GLN A 752 -15.02 37.62 -31.17
C GLN A 752 -15.31 38.94 -30.43
N ASP A 753 -14.60 40.03 -30.78
CA ASP A 753 -14.61 41.34 -30.10
C ASP A 753 -14.40 41.23 -28.58
N MET A 754 -13.42 40.42 -28.17
CA MET A 754 -13.16 40.12 -26.76
C MET A 754 -11.68 40.16 -26.42
N LYS A 755 -11.38 40.42 -25.15
CA LYS A 755 -10.03 40.29 -24.59
C LYS A 755 -10.05 39.18 -23.55
N VAL A 756 -9.39 38.07 -23.85
CA VAL A 756 -9.20 36.96 -22.93
C VAL A 756 -7.71 36.80 -22.66
N PRO A 757 -7.24 36.96 -21.41
CA PRO A 757 -5.84 36.73 -21.09
C PRO A 757 -5.53 35.22 -21.18
N TYR A 758 -4.42 34.89 -21.83
CA TYR A 758 -3.89 33.54 -21.94
C TYR A 758 -2.38 33.57 -21.71
N GLN A 759 -1.77 32.41 -21.44
CA GLN A 759 -0.32 32.29 -21.25
C GLN A 759 0.26 31.23 -22.18
N PHE A 760 1.45 31.49 -22.71
CA PHE A 760 2.23 30.51 -23.46
C PHE A 760 3.33 29.90 -22.59
N GLY A 761 3.47 28.58 -22.66
CA GLY A 761 4.53 27.86 -21.98
C GLY A 761 4.95 26.63 -22.75
N THR A 762 5.84 25.86 -22.14
CA THR A 762 6.39 24.67 -22.78
C THR A 762 6.62 23.55 -21.77
N MET A 763 6.61 22.33 -22.30
CA MET A 763 7.01 21.18 -21.54
C MET A 763 8.54 21.04 -21.56
N ILE A 764 9.15 20.88 -20.38
CA ILE A 764 10.57 20.57 -20.23
C ILE A 764 10.68 19.06 -20.06
N GLU A 765 10.83 18.37 -21.17
CA GLU A 765 10.80 16.90 -21.25
C GLU A 765 11.94 16.30 -22.10
N VAL A 766 12.80 17.16 -22.64
CA VAL A 766 14.02 16.77 -23.35
C VAL A 766 15.22 17.32 -22.57
N PRO A 767 16.32 16.55 -22.37
CA PRO A 767 17.46 16.99 -21.58
C PRO A 767 18.05 18.31 -22.08
N ARG A 768 18.09 18.50 -23.41
CA ARG A 768 18.53 19.75 -24.03
C ARG A 768 17.70 20.95 -23.57
N ALA A 769 16.39 20.81 -23.40
CA ALA A 769 15.53 21.90 -22.93
C ALA A 769 15.88 22.35 -21.51
N ALA A 770 16.20 21.40 -20.62
CA ALA A 770 16.67 21.69 -19.28
C ALA A 770 18.05 22.38 -19.28
N LEU A 771 18.96 21.96 -20.17
CA LEU A 771 20.32 22.52 -20.28
C LEU A 771 20.36 23.97 -20.78
N ILE A 772 19.38 24.39 -21.59
CA ILE A 772 19.28 25.75 -22.15
C ILE A 772 17.98 26.46 -21.72
N ALA A 773 17.50 26.15 -20.52
CA ALA A 773 16.20 26.62 -20.04
C ALA A 773 16.14 28.15 -19.86
N ASP A 774 17.28 28.81 -19.69
CA ASP A 774 17.42 30.28 -19.70
C ASP A 774 16.95 30.87 -21.04
N ARG A 775 17.32 30.24 -22.17
CA ARG A 775 16.92 30.67 -23.52
C ARG A 775 15.48 30.35 -23.84
N ILE A 776 14.99 29.21 -23.37
CA ILE A 776 13.59 28.83 -23.55
C ILE A 776 12.67 29.77 -22.75
N ALA A 777 13.08 30.19 -21.54
CA ALA A 777 12.31 31.09 -20.68
C ALA A 777 12.14 32.52 -21.24
N GLU A 778 12.92 32.92 -22.26
CA GLU A 778 12.69 34.17 -23.01
C GLU A 778 11.29 34.15 -23.65
N PHE A 779 10.86 32.99 -24.16
CA PHE A 779 9.61 32.81 -24.89
C PHE A 779 8.51 32.07 -24.11
N ALA A 780 8.84 31.38 -23.03
CA ALA A 780 7.86 30.71 -22.16
C ALA A 780 7.55 31.51 -20.89
N GLU A 781 6.27 31.57 -20.52
CA GLU A 781 5.77 32.18 -19.29
C GLU A 781 5.63 31.18 -18.14
N PHE A 782 5.58 29.88 -18.47
CA PHE A 782 5.63 28.78 -17.52
C PHE A 782 6.35 27.56 -18.11
N PHE A 783 6.89 26.72 -17.22
CA PHE A 783 7.40 25.39 -17.54
C PHE A 783 6.55 24.32 -16.88
N SER A 784 6.34 23.21 -17.58
CA SER A 784 5.84 21.96 -16.99
C SER A 784 6.85 20.86 -17.26
N PHE A 785 7.39 20.21 -16.23
CA PHE A 785 8.28 19.08 -16.44
C PHE A 785 7.46 17.85 -16.87
N GLY A 786 7.69 17.38 -18.09
CA GLY A 786 7.21 16.09 -18.59
C GLY A 786 8.19 15.01 -18.19
N THR A 787 8.13 14.61 -16.92
CA THR A 787 9.17 13.76 -16.32
C THR A 787 9.20 12.33 -16.86
N ASN A 788 8.12 11.84 -17.47
CA ASN A 788 8.11 10.54 -18.11
C ASN A 788 9.10 10.52 -19.28
N ASP A 789 8.93 11.40 -20.26
CA ASP A 789 9.83 11.54 -21.41
C ASP A 789 11.23 12.03 -21.01
N LEU A 790 11.33 12.90 -19.99
CA LEU A 790 12.63 13.34 -19.47
C LEU A 790 13.41 12.16 -18.86
N THR A 791 12.75 11.26 -18.11
CA THR A 791 13.36 10.04 -17.60
C THR A 791 13.78 9.13 -18.75
N GLN A 792 12.91 8.89 -19.74
CA GLN A 792 13.20 8.03 -20.89
C GLN A 792 14.47 8.50 -21.63
N THR A 793 14.56 9.79 -21.91
CA THR A 793 15.67 10.39 -22.65
C THR A 793 16.94 10.56 -21.82
N THR A 794 16.84 10.74 -20.50
CA THR A 794 18.00 10.83 -19.60
C THR A 794 18.63 9.46 -19.36
N PHE A 795 17.82 8.43 -19.13
CA PHE A 795 18.30 7.06 -18.97
C PHE A 795 18.61 6.38 -20.32
N ALA A 796 18.14 6.95 -21.42
CA ALA A 796 18.16 6.33 -22.75
C ALA A 796 17.43 4.97 -22.77
N ILE A 797 16.27 4.91 -22.13
CA ILE A 797 15.43 3.71 -22.06
C ILE A 797 14.01 4.05 -22.50
N SER A 798 13.43 3.18 -23.33
CA SER A 798 11.99 3.20 -23.61
C SER A 798 11.25 2.61 -22.41
N ARG A 799 10.19 3.29 -21.94
CA ARG A 799 9.44 2.84 -20.77
C ARG A 799 8.82 1.45 -21.01
N ASP A 800 8.15 1.29 -22.14
CA ASP A 800 7.41 0.07 -22.46
C ASP A 800 8.34 -1.15 -22.61
N ASP A 801 9.51 -0.93 -23.22
CA ASP A 801 10.53 -1.98 -23.40
C ASP A 801 11.27 -2.29 -22.09
N ALA A 802 11.49 -1.29 -21.23
CA ALA A 802 12.17 -1.47 -19.96
C ALA A 802 11.29 -2.24 -18.96
N GLU A 803 10.00 -1.88 -18.86
CA GLU A 803 9.05 -2.52 -17.94
C GLU A 803 8.84 -4.01 -18.27
N THR A 804 8.77 -4.37 -19.56
CA THR A 804 8.60 -5.75 -20.01
C THR A 804 9.91 -6.55 -20.07
N GLY A 805 11.05 -5.86 -20.28
CA GLY A 805 12.36 -6.48 -20.43
C GLY A 805 13.14 -6.59 -19.13
N PHE A 806 14.04 -5.64 -18.89
CA PHE A 806 15.15 -5.79 -17.94
C PHE A 806 14.98 -5.06 -16.60
N LEU A 807 13.97 -4.19 -16.43
CA LEU A 807 13.86 -3.32 -15.25
C LEU A 807 13.70 -4.12 -13.96
N SER A 808 12.95 -5.23 -14.00
CA SER A 808 12.78 -6.14 -12.87
C SER A 808 14.11 -6.78 -12.44
N GLU A 809 14.96 -7.16 -13.39
CA GLU A 809 16.29 -7.72 -13.11
C GLU A 809 17.21 -6.68 -12.47
N TYR A 810 17.16 -5.42 -12.94
CA TYR A 810 17.95 -4.32 -12.38
C TYR A 810 17.59 -4.05 -10.91
N MET A 811 16.30 -4.13 -10.56
CA MET A 811 15.86 -4.01 -9.17
C MET A 811 16.31 -5.20 -8.31
N GLN A 812 16.22 -6.42 -8.83
CA GLN A 812 16.65 -7.63 -8.10
C GLN A 812 18.16 -7.66 -7.85
N LYS A 813 18.95 -7.17 -8.80
CA LYS A 813 20.42 -7.04 -8.67
C LYS A 813 20.86 -5.81 -7.86
N GLY A 814 19.93 -4.95 -7.46
CA GLY A 814 20.22 -3.71 -6.74
C GLY A 814 20.95 -2.65 -7.58
N ILE A 815 20.92 -2.76 -8.92
CA ILE A 815 21.45 -1.74 -9.84
C ILE A 815 20.61 -0.47 -9.75
N LEU A 816 19.28 -0.65 -9.70
CA LEU A 816 18.33 0.41 -9.38
C LEU A 816 17.60 0.05 -8.10
N THR A 817 17.56 0.98 -7.15
CA THR A 817 16.84 0.76 -5.88
C THR A 817 15.33 0.89 -6.03
N ARG A 818 14.86 1.60 -7.07
CA ARG A 818 13.44 1.89 -7.35
C ARG A 818 13.22 2.01 -8.86
N ASN A 819 11.97 1.87 -9.29
CA ASN A 819 11.58 2.16 -10.67
C ASN A 819 11.63 3.68 -10.93
N PRO A 820 12.48 4.17 -11.86
CA PRO A 820 12.67 5.59 -12.13
C PRO A 820 11.48 6.27 -12.83
N PHE A 821 10.49 5.49 -13.31
CA PHE A 821 9.23 5.99 -13.87
C PHE A 821 8.12 6.16 -12.82
N ALA A 822 8.29 5.53 -11.64
CA ALA A 822 7.36 5.65 -10.52
C ALA A 822 7.82 6.68 -9.50
N THR A 823 9.12 6.68 -9.17
CA THR A 823 9.74 7.65 -8.27
C THR A 823 10.89 8.33 -9.00
N ILE A 824 10.92 9.67 -8.95
CA ILE A 824 11.90 10.46 -9.67
C ILE A 824 13.33 10.09 -9.26
N ASP A 825 14.17 9.83 -10.25
CA ASP A 825 15.62 9.75 -10.05
C ASP A 825 16.14 11.15 -9.69
N GLN A 826 16.53 11.34 -8.43
CA GLN A 826 16.96 12.66 -7.95
C GLN A 826 18.38 13.03 -8.43
N GLU A 827 19.22 12.06 -8.74
CA GLU A 827 20.64 12.29 -9.05
C GLU A 827 20.87 12.62 -10.53
N GLY A 828 20.11 12.00 -11.44
CA GLY A 828 20.15 12.30 -12.87
C GLY A 828 19.02 13.22 -13.31
N VAL A 829 17.79 12.71 -13.39
CA VAL A 829 16.63 13.46 -13.87
C VAL A 829 16.35 14.68 -12.98
N GLY A 830 16.47 14.51 -11.68
CA GLY A 830 16.28 15.57 -10.69
C GLY A 830 17.30 16.69 -10.82
N TYR A 831 18.55 16.38 -11.19
CA TYR A 831 19.56 17.40 -11.47
C TYR A 831 19.19 18.25 -12.70
N LEU A 832 18.65 17.63 -13.77
CA LEU A 832 18.14 18.36 -14.93
C LEU A 832 16.96 19.25 -14.54
N MET A 833 16.06 18.77 -13.67
CA MET A 833 14.97 19.59 -13.15
C MET A 833 15.48 20.81 -12.35
N GLU A 834 16.43 20.59 -11.44
CA GLU A 834 17.05 21.66 -10.66
C GLU A 834 17.68 22.73 -11.57
N LEU A 835 18.46 22.28 -12.56
CA LEU A 835 19.10 23.16 -13.53
C LEU A 835 18.07 23.94 -14.34
N GLY A 836 17.02 23.27 -14.83
CA GLY A 836 15.95 23.90 -15.60
C GLY A 836 15.19 24.97 -14.82
N VAL A 837 14.87 24.70 -13.55
CA VAL A 837 14.25 25.69 -12.63
C VAL A 837 15.18 26.88 -12.44
N LYS A 838 16.45 26.63 -12.15
CA LYS A 838 17.46 27.66 -11.88
C LYS A 838 17.66 28.57 -13.09
N LEU A 839 17.96 28.00 -14.25
CA LEU A 839 18.21 28.75 -15.49
C LEU A 839 16.95 29.48 -15.97
N GLY A 840 15.78 28.83 -15.94
CA GLY A 840 14.53 29.48 -16.34
C GLY A 840 14.19 30.69 -15.48
N ARG A 841 14.34 30.57 -14.15
CA ARG A 841 14.07 31.68 -13.21
C ARG A 841 15.15 32.77 -13.22
N GLN A 842 16.36 32.49 -13.70
CA GLN A 842 17.37 33.53 -13.95
C GLN A 842 16.92 34.49 -15.04
N THR A 843 16.37 33.98 -16.14
CA THR A 843 15.81 34.82 -17.23
C THR A 843 14.47 35.45 -16.83
N ARG A 844 13.56 34.66 -16.25
CA ARG A 844 12.22 35.12 -15.84
C ARG A 844 11.98 34.84 -14.36
N LYS A 845 12.23 35.84 -13.50
CA LYS A 845 12.13 35.71 -12.03
C LYS A 845 10.80 35.16 -11.51
N LYS A 846 9.70 35.45 -12.20
CA LYS A 846 8.34 34.98 -11.86
C LYS A 846 7.87 33.83 -12.77
N LEU A 847 8.79 33.08 -13.37
CA LEU A 847 8.48 31.90 -14.17
C LEU A 847 7.79 30.88 -13.26
N GLU A 848 6.57 30.52 -13.63
CA GLU A 848 5.83 29.46 -12.97
C GLU A 848 6.35 28.11 -13.46
N VAL A 849 6.67 27.21 -12.53
CA VAL A 849 7.26 25.91 -12.86
C VAL A 849 6.48 24.81 -12.14
N GLY A 850 5.92 23.90 -12.91
CA GLY A 850 5.25 22.71 -12.41
C GLY A 850 5.82 21.41 -12.96
N ILE A 851 5.21 20.30 -12.54
CA ILE A 851 5.48 18.96 -13.04
C ILE A 851 4.15 18.30 -13.37
N CYS A 852 4.12 17.55 -14.46
CA CYS A 852 3.01 16.67 -14.83
C CYS A 852 3.52 15.25 -15.11
N GLY A 853 2.64 14.27 -14.97
CA GLY A 853 2.97 12.85 -15.11
C GLY A 853 2.77 12.07 -13.81
N GLU A 854 3.31 10.86 -13.76
CA GLU A 854 3.08 9.93 -12.64
C GLU A 854 3.80 10.36 -11.37
N HIS A 855 5.01 10.90 -11.51
CA HIS A 855 5.80 11.48 -10.43
C HIS A 855 5.08 12.61 -9.70
N GLY A 856 4.16 13.32 -10.35
CA GLY A 856 3.34 14.37 -9.74
C GLY A 856 2.39 13.85 -8.65
N GLY A 857 2.16 12.53 -8.59
CA GLY A 857 1.36 11.85 -7.58
C GLY A 857 2.16 10.94 -6.64
N ASP A 858 3.49 10.89 -6.78
CA ASP A 858 4.37 10.09 -5.91
C ASP A 858 4.89 10.93 -4.73
N PRO A 859 4.67 10.51 -3.46
CA PRO A 859 5.03 11.32 -2.29
C PRO A 859 6.52 11.72 -2.22
N ALA A 860 7.43 10.82 -2.57
CA ALA A 860 8.86 11.10 -2.55
C ALA A 860 9.25 12.13 -3.62
N SER A 861 8.69 12.00 -4.82
CA SER A 861 8.86 12.94 -5.93
C SER A 861 8.26 14.31 -5.64
N ILE A 862 7.08 14.38 -5.02
CA ILE A 862 6.42 15.64 -4.61
C ILE A 862 7.31 16.38 -3.60
N ALA A 863 7.90 15.67 -2.64
CA ALA A 863 8.80 16.29 -1.68
C ALA A 863 10.09 16.80 -2.32
N PHE A 864 10.61 16.10 -3.32
CA PHE A 864 11.72 16.61 -4.13
C PHE A 864 11.33 17.88 -4.89
N CYS A 865 10.17 17.89 -5.56
CA CYS A 865 9.63 19.07 -6.23
C CYS A 865 9.43 20.25 -5.27
N HIS A 866 9.01 19.98 -4.02
CA HIS A 866 8.90 20.99 -2.98
C HIS A 866 10.26 21.64 -2.67
N ARG A 867 11.32 20.81 -2.51
CA ARG A 867 12.70 21.26 -2.25
C ARG A 867 13.27 22.08 -3.40
N LEU A 868 13.01 21.68 -4.65
CA LEU A 868 13.42 22.44 -5.84
C LEU A 868 12.70 23.78 -5.99
N GLY A 869 11.64 24.01 -5.20
CA GLY A 869 10.89 25.26 -5.25
C GLY A 869 9.92 25.33 -6.43
N LEU A 870 9.43 24.20 -6.97
CA LEU A 870 8.34 24.20 -7.95
C LEU A 870 7.11 24.91 -7.36
N ASP A 871 6.24 25.42 -8.23
CA ASP A 871 5.02 26.13 -7.87
C ASP A 871 3.84 25.17 -7.69
N TYR A 872 3.76 24.12 -8.50
CA TYR A 872 2.72 23.10 -8.41
C TYR A 872 3.19 21.70 -8.85
N VAL A 873 2.42 20.69 -8.46
CA VAL A 873 2.48 19.32 -8.99
C VAL A 873 1.13 18.97 -9.62
N SER A 874 1.11 18.16 -10.68
CA SER A 874 -0.10 17.76 -11.38
C SER A 874 -0.17 16.24 -11.58
N CYS A 875 -1.21 15.61 -11.05
CA CYS A 875 -1.39 14.16 -11.01
C CYS A 875 -2.79 13.73 -11.48
N SER A 876 -3.03 12.43 -11.63
CA SER A 876 -4.37 11.94 -11.97
C SER A 876 -5.40 12.35 -10.89
N PRO A 877 -6.69 12.51 -11.22
CA PRO A 877 -7.71 13.00 -10.28
C PRO A 877 -7.71 12.26 -8.95
N PHE A 878 -7.65 10.93 -8.96
CA PHE A 878 -7.65 10.11 -7.74
C PHE A 878 -6.41 10.29 -6.86
N ARG A 879 -5.28 10.72 -7.43
CA ARG A 879 -4.06 11.00 -6.67
C ARG A 879 -4.02 12.43 -6.11
N VAL A 880 -5.01 13.27 -6.39
CA VAL A 880 -5.05 14.66 -5.86
C VAL A 880 -5.04 14.68 -4.33
N PRO A 881 -5.86 13.89 -3.60
CA PRO A 881 -5.80 13.86 -2.13
C PRO A 881 -4.44 13.40 -1.59
N VAL A 882 -3.86 12.36 -2.21
CA VAL A 882 -2.53 11.84 -1.88
C VAL A 882 -1.48 12.94 -2.05
N ALA A 883 -1.52 13.66 -3.18
CA ALA A 883 -0.58 14.72 -3.48
C ALA A 883 -0.73 15.95 -2.56
N ARG A 884 -1.96 16.29 -2.15
CA ARG A 884 -2.23 17.34 -1.15
C ARG A 884 -1.58 17.01 0.19
N LEU A 885 -1.74 15.78 0.65
CA LEU A 885 -1.15 15.32 1.90
C LEU A 885 0.39 15.28 1.82
N ALA A 886 0.95 14.69 0.75
CA ALA A 886 2.39 14.62 0.54
C ALA A 886 3.04 16.01 0.43
N ALA A 887 2.38 16.97 -0.23
CA ALA A 887 2.85 18.35 -0.31
C ALA A 887 2.84 19.04 1.06
N ALA A 888 1.88 18.72 1.93
CA ALA A 888 1.83 19.19 3.31
C ALA A 888 2.95 18.57 4.17
N HIS A 889 3.18 17.26 4.07
CA HIS A 889 4.31 16.58 4.73
C HIS A 889 5.66 17.18 4.33
N ALA A 890 5.85 17.44 3.04
CA ALA A 890 7.06 18.08 2.52
C ALA A 890 7.27 19.48 3.13
N ALA A 891 6.22 20.29 3.21
CA ALA A 891 6.27 21.63 3.82
C ALA A 891 6.50 21.58 5.34
N LEU A 892 6.00 20.55 6.02
CA LEU A 892 6.22 20.32 7.43
C LEU A 892 7.62 19.74 7.74
N GLY A 893 8.41 19.34 6.73
CA GLY A 893 9.83 19.01 6.87
C GLY A 893 10.18 17.56 7.18
N GLU A 894 9.30 16.59 6.90
CA GLU A 894 9.49 15.19 7.32
C GLU A 894 10.35 14.31 6.41
N LEU A 895 10.73 14.74 5.20
CA LEU A 895 11.58 13.94 4.31
C LEU A 895 13.08 14.26 4.42
N LYS A 896 13.55 14.60 5.63
CA LYS A 896 14.99 14.84 5.88
C LYS A 896 15.82 13.58 6.18
N ASP A 897 15.21 12.42 6.43
CA ASP A 897 15.93 11.22 6.90
C ASP A 897 15.78 9.97 5.98
N GLN A 898 15.92 10.13 4.67
CA GLN A 898 16.21 9.00 3.75
C GLN A 898 17.37 9.36 2.81
N ARG A 899 18.51 9.74 3.39
CA ARG A 899 19.81 9.70 2.71
C ARG A 899 20.51 8.39 3.00
#